data_AF-A0A352D605-F1
#
_entry.id   AF-A0A352D605-F1
#
_cell.length_a   1.000
_cell.length_b   1.000
_cell.length_c   1.000
_cell.angle_alpha   90.00
_cell.angle_beta   90.00
_cell.angle_gamma   90.00
#
_symmetry.space_group_name_H-M   'P 1'
#
loop_
_entity.id
_entity.type
_entity.pdbx_description
1 polymer ?
#
loop_
_entity_poly.entity_id
_entity_poly.type
_entity_poly.pdbx_seq_one_letter_code
_entity_poly.pdbx_strand_id
1 'polypeptide(L)'
;MNLQPDARRALGAGLVVIALVAFSNSSAHISDVGQQAAVAAVSSTDTLTQLNQSLISANKDKGVLKEGELLEKAVHRKALMEILAKENPAHFLRYVLNASQISSLPKSVTATVEKRISTEGVIDTYIIDDFEHPEKSHYEYYFKRGANVKSLYLVGDLLVRSNTQALITGYEGDTYVVADNTKGNVTIKANKDIDGGSNEALGVQNTAVILVDFDDSGPRPFTKEQAKNIFFNAQFNKFMKEQSYNKVSFKGDVYGWYRLSGPSMSNGQHVIPVFGNDNSQLNRIILENNIPIGNYGRVIIAINSDFTSSSQVGMTMQYIGGREYFFSSSWISLAGFDILAPFPFTWTDLDFLLAHELGHALGLMHANSWECGTSPIPTSGSNCEHREYGNFFDTMGTGGLSLHFNAYYKELLGWLSPSSVLTINQSGAYTLKTLEGYGGFRLAKIKMQGSTQTPYVLEFRQGIGFDSILNLPALTSNKDGLFIARTIDDVFPTSRLLDMQPNFPSSDWDDINAVTLNLGAAPFVDRGLGIIIGPVTKVANSGIDFNVDIKEPICIYNKPTVSNAYGNIVLAPGGFTTFGIKIINNNSFTCPPSDFEVAAGFPANLWFADPNSIRQTRMINNQEDGYFSFPLQVPTMTVPGQYTVSYLITDKQSGLSATLTYPLYIVPDPVITNVTPMFGLPGTQVTIQGRNFNSEGDVLFVSNTVAFSIKYYNAESNNIRFNIPETFFCSDTCSPVPLRRYTVTVYSNGVESNPATFQVGEILDLEPTMKVVSASTTIEYDSANKESAIVGNFIVHVSADSEDLYIEETPFTVAVNSTKNWSTSRTDATMLQLPAGEQLEDGTYKIAKNTSKTFTVQVKYLSKNLLPGLYTIKLNGLYMGDTLVGPTAPAVTNTIGPIVGDIDKPGEAGYAIPTINYFAGRASHRIYPTFNDSGKIQSMQLLNSSVCYPILFKVSTETRPQCTVKEYQKGETCYLYFQKRNLPQRCVAKLQFARGPKDNPSIETHYYESYLPAGAVFGRGEQIRELSQQEVNVAFPNQGGSVFDAFLGIFKLLTR
;
A
#
# COMPACT_ATOMS: atom_id res chain seq x y z
N MET A 1 -16.42 20.83 -30.86
CA MET A 1 -15.37 20.11 -31.60
C MET A 1 -15.88 18.71 -31.91
N ASN A 2 -15.91 18.33 -33.18
CA ASN A 2 -16.28 16.98 -33.63
C ASN A 2 -15.11 16.03 -33.35
N LEU A 3 -15.31 15.07 -32.44
CA LEU A 3 -14.36 13.99 -32.17
C LEU A 3 -15.08 12.64 -32.29
N GLN A 4 -14.35 11.63 -32.75
CA GLN A 4 -14.82 10.27 -33.01
C GLN A 4 -15.31 9.55 -31.72
N PRO A 5 -16.18 8.53 -31.84
CA PRO A 5 -16.80 7.84 -30.70
C PRO A 5 -15.82 7.27 -29.67
N ASP A 6 -14.64 6.83 -30.11
CA ASP A 6 -13.60 6.26 -29.23
C ASP A 6 -12.97 7.31 -28.30
N ALA A 7 -12.96 8.58 -28.70
CA ALA A 7 -12.47 9.69 -27.87
C ALA A 7 -13.46 10.09 -26.76
N ARG A 8 -14.77 9.81 -26.92
CA ARG A 8 -15.77 10.03 -25.86
C ARG A 8 -15.70 8.97 -24.76
N ARG A 9 -15.36 7.72 -25.11
CA ARG A 9 -15.16 6.65 -24.13
C ARG A 9 -13.88 6.84 -23.29
N ALA A 10 -12.82 7.39 -23.88
CA ALA A 10 -11.59 7.73 -23.15
C ALA A 10 -11.77 8.90 -22.16
N LEU A 11 -12.59 9.91 -22.50
CA LEU A 11 -12.93 11.02 -21.60
C LEU A 11 -13.91 10.60 -20.47
N GLY A 12 -14.82 9.66 -20.74
CA GLY A 12 -15.72 9.12 -19.72
C GLY A 12 -15.02 8.23 -18.68
N ALA A 13 -14.06 7.41 -19.12
CA ALA A 13 -13.25 6.58 -18.21
C ALA A 13 -12.27 7.41 -17.37
N GLY A 14 -11.74 8.51 -17.91
CA GLY A 14 -10.87 9.44 -17.17
C GLY A 14 -11.59 10.26 -16.10
N LEU A 15 -12.88 10.57 -16.28
CA LEU A 15 -13.68 11.33 -15.32
C LEU A 15 -14.19 10.50 -14.13
N VAL A 16 -14.39 9.19 -14.31
CA VAL A 16 -14.79 8.27 -13.22
C VAL A 16 -13.61 7.98 -12.28
N VAL A 17 -12.38 8.02 -12.76
CA VAL A 17 -11.17 7.82 -11.94
C VAL A 17 -10.86 9.04 -11.05
N ILE A 18 -11.25 10.26 -11.46
CA ILE A 18 -11.14 11.46 -10.61
C ILE A 18 -12.14 11.43 -9.45
N ALA A 19 -13.29 10.74 -9.60
CA ALA A 19 -14.28 10.62 -8.54
C ALA A 19 -13.91 9.58 -7.46
N LEU A 20 -13.04 8.62 -7.76
CA LEU A 20 -12.60 7.55 -6.84
C LEU A 20 -11.40 7.93 -5.95
N VAL A 21 -10.74 9.07 -6.23
CA VAL A 21 -9.65 9.60 -5.38
C VAL A 21 -10.16 10.70 -4.42
N ALA A 22 -11.42 11.11 -4.54
CA ALA A 22 -11.99 12.27 -3.83
C ALA A 22 -12.81 11.94 -2.56
N PHE A 23 -12.95 10.68 -2.14
CA PHE A 23 -13.78 10.30 -0.99
C PHE A 23 -13.06 9.38 0.00
N SER A 24 -12.07 9.92 0.70
CA SER A 24 -11.59 9.37 1.98
C SER A 24 -11.37 10.50 2.97
N ASN A 25 -12.45 11.02 3.57
CA ASN A 25 -12.39 12.04 4.63
C ASN A 25 -13.57 11.87 5.59
N SER A 26 -13.34 11.30 6.78
CA SER A 26 -13.85 11.82 8.06
C SER A 26 -13.43 10.94 9.27
N SER A 27 -12.62 11.54 10.15
CA SER A 27 -12.58 11.37 11.62
C SER A 27 -12.67 9.94 12.22
N ALA A 28 -11.50 9.31 12.35
CA ALA A 28 -11.25 8.22 13.29
C ALA A 28 -10.01 8.53 14.13
N HIS A 29 -9.99 8.03 15.37
CA HIS A 29 -8.86 8.16 16.29
C HIS A 29 -7.54 7.71 15.63
N ILE A 30 -6.44 8.34 16.05
CA ILE A 30 -5.09 8.33 15.47
C ILE A 30 -4.49 6.91 15.21
N SER A 31 -5.10 5.83 15.71
CA SER A 31 -4.73 4.44 15.39
C SER A 31 -5.29 3.90 14.06
N ASP A 32 -6.35 4.47 13.49
CA ASP A 32 -7.06 3.90 12.31
C ASP A 32 -6.43 4.29 10.95
N VAL A 33 -5.75 5.44 10.86
CA VAL A 33 -5.17 5.94 9.59
C VAL A 33 -3.98 5.08 9.14
N GLY A 34 -3.14 4.65 10.09
CA GLY A 34 -2.02 3.73 9.82
C GLY A 34 -2.47 2.32 9.43
N GLN A 35 -3.62 1.86 9.93
CA GLN A 35 -4.20 0.56 9.59
C GLN A 35 -4.84 0.57 8.20
N GLN A 36 -5.57 1.62 7.81
CA GLN A 36 -6.16 1.74 6.47
C GLN A 36 -5.10 1.92 5.36
N ALA A 37 -4.04 2.69 5.62
CA ALA A 37 -2.91 2.84 4.69
C ALA A 37 -2.13 1.51 4.51
N ALA A 38 -1.96 0.73 5.59
CA ALA A 38 -1.34 -0.59 5.52
C ALA A 38 -2.19 -1.62 4.75
N VAL A 39 -3.52 -1.60 4.91
CA VAL A 39 -4.46 -2.48 4.17
C VAL A 39 -4.52 -2.12 2.68
N ALA A 40 -4.52 -0.83 2.34
CA ALA A 40 -4.40 -0.35 0.97
C ALA A 40 -3.04 -0.74 0.34
N ALA A 41 -1.93 -0.58 1.08
CA ALA A 41 -0.60 -0.93 0.63
C ALA A 41 -0.44 -2.45 0.37
N VAL A 42 -0.95 -3.33 1.25
CA VAL A 42 -0.85 -4.78 1.06
C VAL A 42 -1.65 -5.25 -0.16
N SER A 43 -2.92 -4.84 -0.31
CA SER A 43 -3.73 -5.21 -1.50
C SER A 43 -3.16 -4.64 -2.81
N SER A 44 -2.52 -3.48 -2.75
CA SER A 44 -1.88 -2.85 -3.92
C SER A 44 -0.61 -3.58 -4.38
N THR A 45 0.12 -4.25 -3.49
CA THR A 45 1.44 -4.85 -3.81
C THR A 45 1.37 -6.17 -4.54
N ASP A 46 0.40 -7.03 -4.21
CA ASP A 46 0.09 -8.23 -5.00
C ASP A 46 -0.42 -7.84 -6.40
N THR A 47 -1.25 -6.81 -6.46
CA THR A 47 -1.75 -6.23 -7.70
C THR A 47 -0.60 -5.66 -8.54
N LEU A 48 0.33 -4.92 -7.93
CA LEU A 48 1.47 -4.32 -8.61
C LEU A 48 2.46 -5.37 -9.12
N THR A 49 2.64 -6.47 -8.39
CA THR A 49 3.44 -7.62 -8.83
C THR A 49 2.83 -8.26 -10.08
N GLN A 50 1.50 -8.46 -10.09
CA GLN A 50 0.78 -9.00 -11.25
C GLN A 50 0.81 -8.05 -12.45
N LEU A 51 0.72 -6.74 -12.21
CA LEU A 51 0.83 -5.71 -13.26
C LEU A 51 2.24 -5.66 -13.85
N ASN A 52 3.29 -5.65 -13.03
CA ASN A 52 4.69 -5.74 -13.47
C ASN A 52 4.93 -7.02 -14.27
N GLN A 53 4.47 -8.17 -13.78
CA GLN A 53 4.57 -9.44 -14.51
C GLN A 53 3.81 -9.39 -15.84
N SER A 54 2.63 -8.78 -15.88
CA SER A 54 1.85 -8.62 -17.12
C SER A 54 2.61 -7.79 -18.17
N LEU A 55 3.26 -6.69 -17.76
CA LEU A 55 4.06 -5.86 -18.65
C LEU A 55 5.32 -6.59 -19.15
N ILE A 56 5.99 -7.36 -18.28
CA ILE A 56 7.21 -8.09 -18.62
C ILE A 56 6.93 -9.33 -19.50
N SER A 57 5.85 -10.07 -19.21
CA SER A 57 5.50 -11.32 -19.91
C SER A 57 4.96 -11.10 -21.32
N ALA A 58 4.23 -10.01 -21.56
CA ALA A 58 3.74 -9.63 -22.89
C ALA A 58 4.86 -9.39 -23.93
N ASN A 59 6.10 -9.23 -23.47
CA ASN A 59 7.28 -9.05 -24.32
C ASN A 59 8.01 -10.37 -24.67
N LYS A 60 7.85 -11.45 -23.89
CA LYS A 60 8.54 -12.74 -24.17
C LYS A 60 7.86 -13.56 -25.26
N ASP A 61 6.54 -13.48 -25.34
CA ASP A 61 5.76 -14.12 -26.40
C ASP A 61 5.16 -13.01 -27.28
N LYS A 62 5.66 -12.86 -28.51
CA LYS A 62 5.22 -11.81 -29.46
C LYS A 62 3.69 -11.82 -29.70
N GLY A 63 2.92 -11.16 -28.84
CA GLY A 63 1.54 -10.72 -29.12
C GLY A 63 0.39 -11.37 -28.34
N VAL A 64 0.45 -11.44 -27.00
CA VAL A 64 -0.71 -11.90 -26.19
C VAL A 64 -1.63 -10.75 -25.72
N LEU A 65 -1.14 -9.52 -25.57
CA LEU A 65 -1.96 -8.35 -25.20
C LEU A 65 -1.86 -7.26 -26.28
N LYS A 66 -2.99 -6.64 -26.61
CA LYS A 66 -3.00 -5.48 -27.54
C LYS A 66 -2.41 -4.26 -26.82
N GLU A 67 -1.83 -3.32 -27.58
CA GLU A 67 -1.18 -2.11 -27.03
C GLU A 67 -2.09 -1.33 -26.06
N GLY A 68 -3.40 -1.27 -26.33
CA GLY A 68 -4.38 -0.64 -25.43
C GLY A 68 -4.54 -1.34 -24.07
N GLU A 69 -4.48 -2.66 -24.00
CA GLU A 69 -4.57 -3.43 -22.75
C GLU A 69 -3.29 -3.30 -21.92
N LEU A 70 -2.14 -3.21 -22.60
CA LEU A 70 -0.86 -2.91 -21.95
C LEU A 70 -0.84 -1.49 -21.37
N LEU A 71 -1.41 -0.53 -22.11
CA LEU A 71 -1.52 0.85 -21.66
C LEU A 71 -2.45 0.97 -20.44
N GLU A 72 -3.60 0.32 -20.44
CA GLU A 72 -4.53 0.30 -19.30
C GLU A 72 -3.85 -0.24 -18.03
N LYS A 73 -3.15 -1.37 -18.15
CA LYS A 73 -2.39 -1.96 -17.03
C LYS A 73 -1.24 -1.06 -16.57
N ALA A 74 -0.57 -0.39 -17.49
CA ALA A 74 0.52 0.54 -17.14
C ALA A 74 -0.01 1.81 -16.46
N VAL A 75 -1.17 2.32 -16.85
CA VAL A 75 -1.86 3.43 -16.17
C VAL A 75 -2.26 3.03 -14.74
N HIS A 76 -2.82 1.82 -14.56
CA HIS A 76 -3.13 1.33 -13.22
C HIS A 76 -1.87 1.17 -12.37
N ARG A 77 -0.80 0.59 -12.94
CA ARG A 77 0.49 0.47 -12.27
C ARG A 77 1.03 1.85 -11.86
N LYS A 78 0.96 2.83 -12.76
CA LYS A 78 1.43 4.20 -12.52
C LYS A 78 0.75 4.78 -11.29
N ALA A 79 -0.58 4.74 -11.19
CA ALA A 79 -1.33 5.26 -10.05
C ALA A 79 -0.86 4.65 -8.71
N LEU A 80 -0.65 3.33 -8.67
CA LEU A 80 -0.13 2.64 -7.49
C LEU A 80 1.30 3.04 -7.15
N MET A 81 2.15 3.26 -8.16
CA MET A 81 3.52 3.72 -7.97
C MET A 81 3.60 5.15 -7.46
N GLU A 82 2.67 6.05 -7.84
CA GLU A 82 2.64 7.41 -7.28
C GLU A 82 2.31 7.39 -5.78
N ILE A 83 1.38 6.53 -5.37
CA ILE A 83 1.08 6.31 -3.94
C ILE A 83 2.31 5.76 -3.22
N LEU A 84 2.93 4.69 -3.76
CA LEU A 84 4.12 4.10 -3.15
C LEU A 84 5.29 5.07 -3.08
N ALA A 85 5.45 5.97 -4.06
CA ALA A 85 6.51 6.95 -4.04
C ALA A 85 6.43 7.85 -2.80
N LYS A 86 5.23 8.28 -2.43
CA LYS A 86 4.96 9.11 -1.25
C LYS A 86 5.01 8.31 0.05
N GLU A 87 4.22 7.23 0.12
CA GLU A 87 3.98 6.50 1.37
C GLU A 87 5.14 5.55 1.73
N ASN A 88 5.84 5.01 0.74
CA ASN A 88 6.94 4.07 0.96
C ASN A 88 7.99 4.09 -0.19
N PRO A 89 8.83 5.13 -0.25
CA PRO A 89 9.82 5.29 -1.31
C PRO A 89 10.80 4.09 -1.40
N ALA A 90 11.07 3.42 -0.29
CA ALA A 90 11.90 2.21 -0.28
C ALA A 90 11.23 1.04 -1.01
N HIS A 91 9.91 0.88 -0.85
CA HIS A 91 9.13 -0.16 -1.54
C HIS A 91 8.92 0.16 -3.01
N PHE A 92 8.66 1.42 -3.34
CA PHE A 92 8.63 1.92 -4.72
C PHE A 92 9.88 1.48 -5.49
N LEU A 93 11.08 1.67 -4.91
CA LEU A 93 12.35 1.32 -5.54
C LEU A 93 12.54 -0.18 -5.79
N ARG A 94 11.73 -1.06 -5.19
CA ARG A 94 11.72 -2.51 -5.47
C ARG A 94 10.91 -2.87 -6.72
N TYR A 95 9.97 -2.02 -7.14
CA TYR A 95 9.02 -2.29 -8.23
C TYR A 95 9.24 -1.47 -9.50
N VAL A 96 10.22 -0.56 -9.49
CA VAL A 96 10.68 0.13 -10.70
C VAL A 96 11.18 -0.87 -11.74
N LEU A 97 10.83 -0.64 -13.01
CA LEU A 97 11.30 -1.47 -14.10
C LEU A 97 12.75 -1.10 -14.48
N ASN A 98 13.55 -2.11 -14.81
CA ASN A 98 14.92 -1.88 -15.27
C ASN A 98 14.97 -1.47 -16.75
N ALA A 99 16.12 -0.95 -17.18
CA ALA A 99 16.28 -0.44 -18.55
C ALA A 99 15.97 -1.48 -19.64
N SER A 100 16.31 -2.75 -19.42
CA SER A 100 16.01 -3.84 -20.36
C SER A 100 14.51 -4.06 -20.50
N GLN A 101 13.79 -4.10 -19.37
CA GLN A 101 12.33 -4.22 -19.34
C GLN A 101 11.66 -3.02 -20.04
N ILE A 102 12.07 -1.80 -19.73
CA ILE A 102 11.49 -0.59 -20.33
C ILE A 102 11.74 -0.53 -21.85
N SER A 103 12.94 -0.89 -22.31
CA SER A 103 13.31 -0.88 -23.73
C SER A 103 12.48 -1.84 -24.60
N SER A 104 11.81 -2.78 -23.94
CA SER A 104 11.03 -3.83 -24.56
C SER A 104 9.53 -3.53 -24.63
N LEU A 105 9.09 -2.42 -24.04
CA LEU A 105 7.69 -1.99 -24.04
C LEU A 105 7.38 -1.12 -25.29
N PRO A 106 6.12 -1.12 -25.77
CA PRO A 106 5.67 -0.16 -26.78
C PRO A 106 5.84 1.29 -26.29
N LYS A 107 6.10 2.22 -27.21
CA LYS A 107 6.36 3.64 -26.88
C LYS A 107 5.24 4.30 -26.07
N SER A 108 3.98 3.96 -26.35
CA SER A 108 2.81 4.45 -25.61
C SER A 108 2.82 4.04 -24.13
N VAL A 109 3.35 2.85 -23.83
CA VAL A 109 3.47 2.27 -22.49
C VAL A 109 4.72 2.78 -21.78
N THR A 110 5.83 2.95 -22.51
CA THR A 110 7.07 3.55 -21.97
C THR A 110 6.84 4.96 -21.43
N ALA A 111 5.89 5.72 -21.99
CA ALA A 111 5.53 7.05 -21.52
C ALA A 111 4.80 7.06 -20.16
N THR A 112 4.29 5.90 -19.71
CA THR A 112 3.52 5.76 -18.46
C THR A 112 4.30 5.14 -17.30
N VAL A 113 5.56 4.76 -17.50
CA VAL A 113 6.43 4.16 -16.47
C VAL A 113 7.52 5.14 -16.03
N GLU A 114 8.04 4.95 -14.82
CA GLU A 114 9.00 5.89 -14.22
C GLU A 114 10.34 5.86 -14.94
N LYS A 115 10.95 7.03 -15.11
CA LYS A 115 12.20 7.19 -15.84
C LYS A 115 13.37 7.26 -14.86
N ARG A 116 14.36 6.38 -15.01
CA ARG A 116 15.62 6.52 -14.27
C ARG A 116 16.34 7.79 -14.69
N ILE A 117 16.70 8.64 -13.73
CA ILE A 117 17.41 9.90 -13.94
C ILE A 117 18.70 9.96 -13.12
N SER A 118 19.64 10.76 -13.61
CA SER A 118 20.80 11.25 -12.86
C SER A 118 21.00 12.69 -13.32
N THR A 119 20.51 13.65 -12.54
CA THR A 119 20.39 15.04 -13.01
C THR A 119 20.58 16.03 -11.86
N GLU A 120 21.16 17.18 -12.19
CA GLU A 120 21.33 18.29 -11.28
C GLU A 120 20.06 19.13 -11.18
N GLY A 121 19.84 19.69 -10.00
CA GLY A 121 18.76 20.63 -9.73
C GLY A 121 18.90 21.23 -8.35
N VAL A 122 17.83 21.86 -7.89
CA VAL A 122 17.75 22.54 -6.60
C VAL A 122 16.77 21.80 -5.71
N ILE A 123 17.13 21.55 -4.46
CA ILE A 123 16.27 21.01 -3.42
C ILE A 123 15.74 22.17 -2.59
N ASP A 124 14.42 22.26 -2.49
CA ASP A 124 13.73 23.08 -1.52
C ASP A 124 13.22 22.21 -0.38
N THR A 125 13.27 22.75 0.84
CA THR A 125 12.85 22.07 2.07
C THR A 125 11.77 22.90 2.75
N TYR A 126 10.63 22.25 2.99
CA TYR A 126 9.59 22.72 3.88
C TYR A 126 9.62 21.90 5.16
N ILE A 127 9.39 22.58 6.28
CA ILE A 127 9.14 21.95 7.57
C ILE A 127 7.65 22.03 7.83
N ILE A 128 7.05 20.90 8.17
CA ILE A 128 5.64 20.78 8.53
C ILE A 128 5.57 20.58 10.05
N ASP A 129 5.03 21.57 10.76
CA ASP A 129 5.12 21.69 12.22
C ASP A 129 3.84 21.26 12.93
N ASP A 130 3.91 20.17 13.68
CA ASP A 130 2.85 19.71 14.58
C ASP A 130 3.32 19.83 16.04
N PHE A 131 2.99 20.97 16.66
CA PHE A 131 3.36 21.28 18.04
C PHE A 131 2.59 20.44 19.08
N GLU A 132 1.41 19.92 18.73
CA GLU A 132 0.63 19.06 19.62
C GLU A 132 1.14 17.61 19.60
N HIS A 133 1.60 17.17 18.43
CA HIS A 133 2.15 15.85 18.18
C HIS A 133 3.53 15.95 17.49
N PRO A 134 4.61 16.30 18.22
CA PRO A 134 5.94 16.48 17.66
C PRO A 134 6.45 15.31 16.81
N GLU A 135 6.00 14.08 17.09
CA GLU A 135 6.33 12.87 16.33
C GLU A 135 5.78 12.86 14.89
N LYS A 136 4.83 13.76 14.58
CA LYS A 136 4.22 13.92 13.25
C LYS A 136 4.88 15.06 12.45
N SER A 137 5.73 15.86 13.08
CA SER A 137 6.49 16.90 12.38
C SER A 137 7.48 16.25 11.43
N HIS A 138 7.56 16.76 10.19
CA HIS A 138 8.37 16.14 9.15
C HIS A 138 8.82 17.15 8.10
N TYR A 139 9.81 16.73 7.31
CA TYR A 139 10.36 17.51 6.22
C TYR A 139 9.74 17.08 4.89
N GLU A 140 9.26 18.04 4.12
CA GLU A 140 8.92 17.84 2.72
C GLU A 140 9.98 18.44 1.81
N TYR A 141 10.40 17.66 0.81
CA TYR A 141 11.41 18.10 -0.15
C TYR A 141 10.80 18.28 -1.53
N TYR A 142 11.32 19.26 -2.27
CA TYR A 142 10.93 19.55 -3.64
C TYR A 142 12.18 19.66 -4.52
N PHE A 143 12.22 18.93 -5.63
CA PHE A 143 13.31 18.99 -6.60
C PHE A 143 12.92 19.85 -7.80
N LYS A 144 13.74 20.88 -8.07
CA LYS A 144 13.45 21.96 -9.01
C LYS A 144 14.47 22.02 -10.14
N ARG A 145 13.94 22.15 -11.36
CA ARG A 145 14.70 22.40 -12.59
C ARG A 145 13.96 23.45 -13.43
N GLY A 146 14.25 24.72 -13.17
CA GLY A 146 13.48 25.82 -13.73
C GLY A 146 12.06 25.87 -13.12
N ALA A 147 11.06 26.15 -13.95
CA ALA A 147 9.63 26.09 -13.59
C ALA A 147 9.10 24.66 -13.36
N ASN A 148 9.92 23.62 -13.55
CA ASN A 148 9.53 22.24 -13.25
C ASN A 148 9.87 21.93 -11.78
N VAL A 149 8.83 21.89 -10.95
CA VAL A 149 8.90 21.56 -9.52
C VAL A 149 8.22 20.21 -9.30
N LYS A 150 8.91 19.28 -8.65
CA LYS A 150 8.41 17.95 -8.31
C LYS A 150 8.64 17.64 -6.85
N SER A 151 7.72 16.92 -6.21
CA SER A 151 7.95 16.38 -4.87
C SER A 151 9.14 15.42 -4.90
N LEU A 152 10.04 15.51 -3.93
CA LEU A 152 11.19 14.64 -3.80
C LEU A 152 10.98 13.72 -2.61
N TYR A 153 10.76 12.44 -2.88
CA TYR A 153 10.63 11.41 -1.86
C TYR A 153 11.94 10.67 -1.69
N LEU A 154 12.42 10.59 -0.45
CA LEU A 154 13.73 10.04 -0.13
C LEU A 154 13.62 8.80 0.75
N VAL A 155 14.47 7.82 0.49
CA VAL A 155 14.80 6.81 1.50
C VAL A 155 15.90 7.38 2.38
N GLY A 156 15.57 7.59 3.66
CA GLY A 156 16.41 8.26 4.64
C GLY A 156 16.31 9.79 4.56
N ASP A 157 16.67 10.46 5.66
CA ASP A 157 16.52 11.90 5.80
C ASP A 157 17.59 12.69 5.06
N LEU A 158 17.27 13.94 4.70
CA LEU A 158 18.18 14.87 4.05
C LEU A 158 18.03 16.27 4.66
N LEU A 159 18.80 16.57 5.70
CA LEU A 159 18.72 17.86 6.38
C LEU A 159 19.42 18.95 5.55
N VAL A 160 18.67 19.64 4.68
CA VAL A 160 19.17 20.71 3.80
C VAL A 160 18.26 21.93 3.78
N ARG A 161 18.82 23.09 3.40
CA ARG A 161 18.11 24.38 3.27
C ARG A 161 17.32 24.35 1.97
N SER A 162 16.35 25.24 1.86
CA SER A 162 15.85 25.60 0.54
C SER A 162 16.96 26.20 -0.32
N ASN A 163 16.82 26.09 -1.64
CA ASN A 163 17.85 26.51 -2.60
C ASN A 163 19.16 25.69 -2.59
N THR A 164 19.14 24.45 -2.09
CA THR A 164 20.34 23.60 -2.05
C THR A 164 20.62 22.94 -3.41
N GLN A 165 21.82 23.13 -3.97
CA GLN A 165 22.18 22.48 -5.24
C GLN A 165 22.59 21.03 -5.03
N ALA A 166 21.93 20.11 -5.74
CA ALA A 166 22.19 18.68 -5.62
C ALA A 166 22.15 17.95 -6.98
N LEU A 167 22.95 16.90 -7.07
CA LEU A 167 22.81 15.85 -8.08
C LEU A 167 21.97 14.71 -7.50
N ILE A 168 20.86 14.38 -8.15
CA ILE A 168 19.98 13.29 -7.73
C ILE A 168 20.03 12.17 -8.76
N THR A 169 20.32 10.96 -8.29
CA THR A 169 20.22 9.71 -9.07
C THR A 169 19.05 8.88 -8.57
N GLY A 170 18.00 8.73 -9.36
CA GLY A 170 16.75 8.14 -8.90
C GLY A 170 15.80 7.82 -10.02
N TYR A 171 14.50 7.81 -9.71
CA TYR A 171 13.43 7.61 -10.68
C TYR A 171 12.46 8.78 -10.65
N GLU A 172 12.11 9.28 -11.83
CA GLU A 172 11.23 10.42 -12.04
C GLU A 172 9.89 9.94 -12.59
N GLY A 173 8.81 10.33 -11.91
CA GLY A 173 7.42 10.23 -12.38
C GLY A 173 6.92 11.56 -12.94
N ASP A 174 5.61 11.73 -13.07
CA ASP A 174 5.02 12.96 -13.62
C ASP A 174 5.20 14.15 -12.68
N THR A 175 4.91 13.94 -11.39
CA THR A 175 4.86 14.98 -10.35
C THR A 175 5.92 14.81 -9.27
N TYR A 176 6.68 13.71 -9.28
CA TYR A 176 7.61 13.35 -8.22
C TYR A 176 8.95 12.81 -8.73
N VAL A 177 9.94 12.78 -7.83
CA VAL A 177 11.23 12.10 -7.96
C VAL A 177 11.45 11.26 -6.71
N VAL A 178 11.88 10.01 -6.88
CA VAL A 178 12.26 9.12 -5.76
C VAL A 178 13.75 8.80 -5.81
N ALA A 179 14.45 8.97 -4.69
CA ALA A 179 15.86 8.61 -4.58
C ALA A 179 16.19 7.96 -3.22
N ASP A 180 17.27 7.18 -3.19
CA ASP A 180 17.73 6.51 -1.97
C ASP A 180 18.97 7.21 -1.40
N ASN A 181 18.74 8.13 -0.45
CA ASN A 181 19.82 8.91 0.15
C ASN A 181 20.79 8.01 0.93
N THR A 182 20.30 6.91 1.53
CA THR A 182 21.14 5.97 2.29
C THR A 182 22.21 5.27 1.45
N LYS A 183 22.08 5.29 0.12
CA LYS A 183 23.06 4.74 -0.84
C LYS A 183 23.91 5.81 -1.53
N GLY A 184 23.89 7.05 -1.04
CA GLY A 184 24.64 8.17 -1.63
C GLY A 184 24.10 8.62 -2.99
N ASN A 185 22.82 8.35 -3.29
CA ASN A 185 22.21 8.76 -4.55
C ASN A 185 21.81 10.24 -4.62
N VAL A 186 21.91 10.95 -3.50
CA VAL A 186 21.80 12.42 -3.44
C VAL A 186 23.19 12.94 -3.10
N THR A 187 23.72 13.82 -3.94
CA THR A 187 25.03 14.45 -3.72
C THR A 187 24.86 15.96 -3.68
N ILE A 188 25.11 16.57 -2.52
CA ILE A 188 25.09 18.02 -2.36
C ILE A 188 26.34 18.60 -3.02
N LYS A 189 26.15 19.53 -3.97
CA LYS A 189 27.24 20.11 -4.78
C LYS A 189 27.72 21.45 -4.26
N ALA A 190 26.81 22.23 -3.70
CA ALA A 190 27.11 23.46 -3.01
C ALA A 190 25.94 23.78 -2.08
N ASN A 191 26.23 23.97 -0.80
CA ASN A 191 25.36 24.74 0.06
C ASN A 191 25.99 26.12 0.15
N LYS A 192 25.55 27.04 -0.72
CA LYS A 192 26.27 28.29 -1.00
C LYS A 192 26.34 29.23 0.23
N ASP A 193 25.61 28.91 1.30
CA ASP A 193 25.36 29.81 2.42
C ASP A 193 25.70 29.23 3.82
N ILE A 194 26.31 28.04 3.93
CA ILE A 194 26.77 27.53 5.25
C ILE A 194 28.04 28.27 5.72
N ASP A 195 28.93 28.66 4.81
CA ASP A 195 30.25 29.20 5.16
C ASP A 195 30.30 30.71 5.48
N GLY A 196 29.15 31.35 5.70
CA GLY A 196 29.13 32.75 6.11
C GLY A 196 27.76 33.38 5.94
N GLY A 197 27.03 33.45 7.06
CA GLY A 197 25.73 34.11 7.26
C GLY A 197 25.16 34.78 6.03
N SER A 198 24.16 34.14 5.42
CA SER A 198 23.38 34.80 4.39
C SER A 198 22.87 36.13 4.96
N ASN A 199 23.12 37.24 4.25
CA ASN A 199 22.58 38.56 4.59
C ASN A 199 21.03 38.58 4.61
N GLU A 200 20.39 37.47 4.26
CA GLU A 200 18.94 37.30 4.17
C GLU A 200 18.24 37.46 5.52
N ALA A 201 18.93 37.22 6.64
CA ALA A 201 18.37 37.33 7.98
C ALA A 201 18.58 38.70 8.67
N LEU A 202 19.12 39.68 7.94
CA LEU A 202 19.45 41.01 8.44
C LEU A 202 18.61 42.09 7.76
N GLY A 203 18.47 43.23 8.42
CA GLY A 203 17.77 44.41 7.91
C GLY A 203 16.24 44.31 7.96
N VAL A 204 15.59 45.15 7.15
CA VAL A 204 14.14 45.17 7.02
C VAL A 204 13.71 44.06 6.07
N GLN A 205 12.96 43.10 6.60
CA GLN A 205 12.33 42.01 5.88
C GLN A 205 11.02 42.51 5.29
N ASN A 206 11.02 42.78 3.98
CA ASN A 206 9.80 43.15 3.25
C ASN A 206 8.92 41.92 3.06
N THR A 207 7.72 41.94 3.65
CA THR A 207 6.82 40.79 3.71
C THR A 207 5.47 41.05 3.04
N ALA A 208 5.02 40.16 2.18
CA ALA A 208 3.61 40.14 1.74
C ALA A 208 2.84 39.18 2.65
N VAL A 209 1.69 39.61 3.17
CA VAL A 209 0.73 38.72 3.83
C VAL A 209 -0.46 38.54 2.90
N ILE A 210 -0.72 37.31 2.47
CA ILE A 210 -1.86 36.96 1.63
C ILE A 210 -2.86 36.22 2.51
N LEU A 211 -4.03 36.81 2.75
CA LEU A 211 -5.08 36.20 3.55
C LEU A 211 -5.89 35.24 2.67
N VAL A 212 -6.10 34.00 3.11
CA VAL A 212 -6.82 33.00 2.31
C VAL A 212 -7.89 32.25 3.08
N ASP A 213 -8.99 31.97 2.38
CA ASP A 213 -10.10 31.11 2.81
C ASP A 213 -10.15 29.85 1.94
N PHE A 214 -10.61 28.74 2.50
CA PHE A 214 -10.99 27.48 1.84
C PHE A 214 -12.52 27.28 1.82
N ASP A 215 -12.99 26.20 1.19
CA ASP A 215 -14.43 25.90 1.09
C ASP A 215 -15.12 25.68 2.42
N ASP A 216 -14.34 25.21 3.40
CA ASP A 216 -14.71 24.90 4.76
C ASP A 216 -14.25 25.96 5.77
N SER A 217 -13.71 27.09 5.32
CA SER A 217 -13.28 28.17 6.21
C SER A 217 -14.44 28.77 7.01
N GLY A 218 -14.19 29.00 8.29
CA GLY A 218 -15.09 29.73 9.19
C GLY A 218 -15.17 31.24 8.89
N PRO A 219 -15.87 32.01 9.75
CA PRO A 219 -15.94 33.46 9.61
C PRO A 219 -14.54 34.09 9.72
N ARG A 220 -14.26 35.05 8.85
CA ARG A 220 -12.96 35.74 8.80
C ARG A 220 -12.68 36.45 10.13
N PRO A 221 -11.52 36.20 10.77
CA PRO A 221 -11.24 36.69 12.12
C PRO A 221 -11.02 38.21 12.20
N PHE A 222 -10.57 38.84 11.12
CA PHE A 222 -10.25 40.26 11.09
C PHE A 222 -10.30 40.85 9.68
N THR A 223 -10.40 42.19 9.60
CA THR A 223 -10.26 42.93 8.35
C THR A 223 -8.80 43.00 7.89
N LYS A 224 -8.58 43.35 6.62
CA LYS A 224 -7.23 43.57 6.07
C LYS A 224 -6.45 44.67 6.82
N GLU A 225 -7.12 45.72 7.25
CA GLU A 225 -6.51 46.83 8.00
C GLU A 225 -6.10 46.38 9.41
N GLN A 226 -6.94 45.57 10.07
CA GLN A 226 -6.61 44.95 11.35
C GLN A 226 -5.42 43.98 11.21
N ALA A 227 -5.42 43.14 10.18
CA ALA A 227 -4.30 42.26 9.86
C ALA A 227 -2.99 43.03 9.73
N LYS A 228 -2.98 44.19 9.06
CA LYS A 228 -1.75 44.99 8.91
C LYS A 228 -1.15 45.39 10.27
N ASN A 229 -2.00 45.66 11.26
CA ASN A 229 -1.53 45.95 12.61
C ASN A 229 -1.04 44.68 13.34
N ILE A 230 -1.75 43.57 13.20
CA ILE A 230 -1.40 42.28 13.81
C ILE A 230 -0.02 41.81 13.32
N PHE A 231 0.19 41.73 12.00
CA PHE A 231 1.42 41.15 11.45
C PHE A 231 2.66 42.04 11.55
N PHE A 232 2.50 43.38 11.59
CA PHE A 232 3.65 44.30 11.50
C PHE A 232 3.86 45.20 12.72
N ASN A 233 2.81 45.46 13.51
CA ASN A 233 2.86 46.42 14.62
C ASN A 233 2.67 45.76 16.01
N ALA A 234 2.34 44.47 16.08
CA ALA A 234 2.12 43.73 17.32
C ALA A 234 3.42 43.21 17.98
N GLN A 235 3.30 42.19 18.83
CA GLN A 235 4.38 41.72 19.69
C GLN A 235 5.45 40.96 18.92
N PHE A 236 5.07 40.14 17.93
CA PHE A 236 6.00 39.46 17.03
C PHE A 236 7.14 40.37 16.53
N ASN A 237 6.84 41.53 15.94
CA ASN A 237 7.89 42.40 15.37
C ASN A 237 8.74 43.09 16.45
N LYS A 238 8.19 43.32 17.65
CA LYS A 238 8.96 43.83 18.80
C LYS A 238 9.91 42.76 19.31
N PHE A 239 9.44 41.53 19.41
CA PHE A 239 10.23 40.35 19.77
C PHE A 239 11.39 40.18 18.80
N MET A 240 11.14 40.10 17.48
CA MET A 240 12.19 39.97 16.47
C MET A 240 13.24 41.08 16.55
N LYS A 241 12.84 42.33 16.81
CA LYS A 241 13.80 43.44 17.04
C LYS A 241 14.62 43.27 18.30
N GLU A 242 13.99 42.90 19.42
CA GLU A 242 14.70 42.71 20.69
C GLU A 242 15.72 41.58 20.60
N GLN A 243 15.28 40.37 20.20
CA GLN A 243 16.15 39.20 20.21
C GLN A 243 17.29 39.26 19.18
N SER A 244 17.12 40.04 18.10
CA SER A 244 18.15 40.27 17.08
C SER A 244 19.06 41.47 17.36
N TYR A 245 18.91 42.17 18.49
CA TYR A 245 19.64 43.40 18.79
C TYR A 245 19.40 44.52 17.75
N ASN A 246 18.14 44.68 17.33
CA ASN A 246 17.67 45.58 16.28
C ASN A 246 18.24 45.30 14.89
N LYS A 247 18.76 44.09 14.65
CA LYS A 247 19.32 43.73 13.33
C LYS A 247 18.28 43.25 12.35
N VAL A 248 17.11 42.76 12.81
CA VAL A 248 16.01 42.37 11.94
C VAL A 248 14.72 43.08 12.33
N SER A 249 13.89 43.37 11.33
CA SER A 249 12.52 43.83 11.54
C SER A 249 11.66 43.48 10.34
N PHE A 250 10.36 43.32 10.54
CA PHE A 250 9.41 42.98 9.48
C PHE A 250 8.55 44.18 9.14
N LYS A 251 8.34 44.41 7.85
CA LYS A 251 7.47 45.47 7.32
C LYS A 251 6.82 44.96 6.04
N GLY A 252 5.58 45.36 5.78
CA GLY A 252 4.98 44.97 4.52
C GLY A 252 3.54 45.36 4.34
N ASP A 253 2.90 44.62 3.46
CA ASP A 253 1.54 44.85 3.03
C ASP A 253 0.71 43.57 3.17
N VAL A 254 -0.56 43.79 3.49
CA VAL A 254 -1.55 42.71 3.57
C VAL A 254 -2.42 42.77 2.32
N TYR A 255 -2.62 41.63 1.69
CA TYR A 255 -3.47 41.41 0.54
C TYR A 255 -4.73 40.69 0.99
N GLY A 256 -5.85 40.97 0.30
CA GLY A 256 -7.20 40.67 0.78
C GLY A 256 -7.45 39.18 1.04
N TRP A 257 -8.67 38.89 1.50
CA TRP A 257 -9.14 37.52 1.69
C TRP A 257 -9.50 36.89 0.35
N TYR A 258 -8.60 36.06 -0.18
CA TYR A 258 -8.81 35.32 -1.42
C TYR A 258 -9.26 33.89 -1.14
N ARG A 259 -10.07 33.37 -2.05
CA ARG A 259 -10.65 32.04 -1.91
C ARG A 259 -9.81 31.03 -2.68
N LEU A 260 -9.30 30.02 -1.99
CA LEU A 260 -8.75 28.80 -2.56
C LEU A 260 -9.92 27.81 -2.69
N SER A 261 -10.11 27.24 -3.88
CA SER A 261 -11.11 26.22 -4.16
C SER A 261 -10.68 24.87 -3.59
N GLY A 262 -11.61 24.15 -2.97
CA GLY A 262 -11.38 22.92 -2.23
C GLY A 262 -11.41 23.13 -0.71
N PRO A 263 -11.54 22.04 0.07
CA PRO A 263 -11.37 22.07 1.53
C PRO A 263 -9.92 22.33 1.92
N SER A 264 -9.68 22.83 3.13
CA SER A 264 -8.32 23.00 3.69
C SER A 264 -7.62 21.66 3.98
N MET A 265 -8.41 20.60 4.12
CA MET A 265 -7.95 19.22 4.33
C MET A 265 -8.42 18.27 3.22
N SER A 266 -7.51 17.42 2.75
CA SER A 266 -7.79 16.32 1.83
C SER A 266 -7.13 15.05 2.34
N ASN A 267 -7.89 13.96 2.49
CA ASN A 267 -7.41 12.68 3.03
C ASN A 267 -6.74 12.78 4.40
N GLY A 268 -7.33 13.57 5.30
CA GLY A 268 -6.79 13.80 6.65
C GLY A 268 -5.45 14.55 6.69
N GLN A 269 -5.01 15.11 5.56
CA GLN A 269 -3.80 15.93 5.46
C GLN A 269 -4.14 17.31 4.95
N HIS A 270 -3.39 18.30 5.39
CA HIS A 270 -3.50 19.66 4.86
C HIS A 270 -3.07 19.69 3.40
N VAL A 271 -3.90 20.31 2.57
CA VAL A 271 -3.52 20.61 1.18
C VAL A 271 -2.64 21.84 1.24
N ILE A 272 -1.33 21.71 1.02
CA ILE A 272 -0.39 22.83 0.95
C ILE A 272 -0.26 23.27 -0.53
N PRO A 273 -0.83 24.42 -0.95
CA PRO A 273 -0.70 24.89 -2.32
C PRO A 273 0.71 25.41 -2.62
N VAL A 274 1.63 24.55 -3.06
CA VAL A 274 3.03 24.96 -3.32
C VAL A 274 3.14 25.91 -4.52
N PHE A 275 4.04 26.89 -4.42
CA PHE A 275 4.46 27.72 -5.55
C PHE A 275 5.26 26.89 -6.56
N GLY A 276 5.02 27.06 -7.87
CA GLY A 276 5.91 26.50 -8.90
C GLY A 276 5.28 25.80 -10.08
N ASN A 277 3.96 25.59 -10.11
CA ASN A 277 3.26 25.30 -11.38
C ASN A 277 2.45 26.54 -11.80
N ASP A 278 2.48 26.90 -13.09
CA ASP A 278 1.77 28.10 -13.59
C ASP A 278 0.24 28.02 -13.37
N ASN A 279 -0.28 26.84 -13.02
CA ASN A 279 -1.69 26.58 -12.74
C ASN A 279 -2.07 26.67 -11.25
N SER A 280 -1.13 26.98 -10.34
CA SER A 280 -1.43 26.99 -8.90
C SER A 280 -2.43 28.10 -8.58
N GLN A 281 -3.34 27.83 -7.64
CA GLN A 281 -4.37 28.81 -7.27
C GLN A 281 -3.73 30.09 -6.70
N LEU A 282 -2.63 29.96 -5.96
CA LEU A 282 -1.86 31.09 -5.47
C LEU A 282 -1.21 31.91 -6.59
N ASN A 283 -0.63 31.26 -7.59
CA ASN A 283 -0.04 31.96 -8.73
C ASN A 283 -1.12 32.77 -9.46
N ARG A 284 -2.32 32.22 -9.63
CA ARG A 284 -3.47 32.94 -10.19
C ARG A 284 -3.88 34.11 -9.31
N ILE A 285 -4.01 33.94 -8.00
CA ILE A 285 -4.33 35.04 -7.06
C ILE A 285 -3.33 36.18 -7.20
N ILE A 286 -2.03 35.88 -7.24
CA ILE A 286 -0.97 36.89 -7.37
C ILE A 286 -1.08 37.63 -8.71
N LEU A 287 -1.25 36.90 -9.82
CA LEU A 287 -1.30 37.46 -11.16
C LEU A 287 -2.59 38.26 -11.41
N GLU A 288 -3.75 37.71 -11.10
CA GLU A 288 -5.07 38.33 -11.33
C GLU A 288 -5.27 39.59 -10.49
N ASN A 289 -4.70 39.63 -9.27
CA ASN A 289 -4.79 40.78 -8.38
C ASN A 289 -3.60 41.74 -8.49
N ASN A 290 -2.68 41.51 -9.44
CA ASN A 290 -1.49 42.33 -9.67
C ASN A 290 -0.67 42.57 -8.39
N ILE A 291 -0.51 41.53 -7.56
CA ILE A 291 0.30 41.62 -6.34
C ILE A 291 1.76 41.78 -6.75
N PRO A 292 2.48 42.86 -6.34
CA PRO A 292 3.86 43.11 -6.74
C PRO A 292 4.83 42.23 -5.94
N ILE A 293 4.72 40.91 -6.11
CA ILE A 293 5.37 39.90 -5.26
C ILE A 293 6.90 40.04 -5.24
N GLY A 294 7.50 40.53 -6.34
CA GLY A 294 8.94 40.77 -6.44
C GLY A 294 9.49 41.88 -5.52
N ASN A 295 8.63 42.63 -4.83
CA ASN A 295 9.06 43.61 -3.82
C ASN A 295 9.30 42.98 -2.43
N TYR A 296 8.95 41.71 -2.26
CA TYR A 296 8.94 41.04 -0.96
C TYR A 296 9.93 39.87 -0.96
N GLY A 297 10.76 39.80 0.08
CA GLY A 297 11.64 38.65 0.32
C GLY A 297 10.98 37.57 1.17
N ARG A 298 9.81 37.87 1.77
CA ARG A 298 9.02 36.97 2.60
C ARG A 298 7.57 37.01 2.16
N VAL A 299 6.94 35.84 2.04
CA VAL A 299 5.53 35.73 1.69
C VAL A 299 4.85 34.85 2.73
N ILE A 300 3.91 35.43 3.47
CA ILE A 300 3.09 34.74 4.45
C ILE A 300 1.74 34.47 3.81
N ILE A 301 1.29 33.23 3.91
CA ILE A 301 -0.04 32.81 3.51
C ILE A 301 -0.79 32.49 4.79
N ALA A 302 -1.67 33.40 5.20
CA ALA A 302 -2.39 33.29 6.46
C ALA A 302 -3.76 32.67 6.20
N ILE A 303 -3.96 31.48 6.77
CA ILE A 303 -5.07 30.60 6.44
C ILE A 303 -6.16 30.69 7.51
N ASN A 304 -7.39 30.97 7.10
CA ASN A 304 -8.57 30.95 7.96
C ASN A 304 -9.13 29.53 8.12
N SER A 305 -8.34 28.64 8.72
CA SER A 305 -8.73 27.26 9.03
C SER A 305 -7.80 26.72 10.11
N ASP A 306 -8.19 25.62 10.74
CA ASP A 306 -7.28 24.82 11.55
C ASP A 306 -6.33 24.09 10.60
N PHE A 307 -5.08 24.55 10.57
CA PHE A 307 -4.07 24.16 9.59
C PHE A 307 -2.72 23.92 10.29
N THR A 308 -2.01 22.85 9.93
CA THR A 308 -0.62 22.64 10.38
C THR A 308 0.28 23.71 9.74
N SER A 309 0.79 24.62 10.56
CA SER A 309 1.68 25.67 10.06
C SER A 309 2.96 25.07 9.49
N SER A 310 3.55 25.76 8.53
CA SER A 310 4.75 25.27 7.84
C SER A 310 5.52 26.39 7.19
N SER A 311 6.81 26.17 6.96
CA SER A 311 7.65 27.19 6.35
C SER A 311 8.81 26.62 5.57
N GLN A 312 9.21 27.35 4.54
CA GLN A 312 10.46 27.08 3.84
C GLN A 312 11.66 27.42 4.72
N VAL A 313 12.67 26.56 4.69
CA VAL A 313 13.94 26.81 5.38
C VAL A 313 14.82 27.73 4.53
N GLY A 314 14.68 29.04 4.70
CA GLY A 314 15.38 30.07 3.91
C GLY A 314 14.69 30.42 2.59
N MET A 315 15.33 31.30 1.81
CA MET A 315 14.78 31.80 0.53
C MET A 315 15.08 30.86 -0.65
N THR A 316 14.22 30.90 -1.67
CA THR A 316 14.44 30.15 -2.92
C THR A 316 13.82 30.85 -4.13
N MET A 317 14.20 30.41 -5.33
CA MET A 317 13.69 30.91 -6.61
C MET A 317 12.32 30.34 -6.93
N GLN A 318 11.27 31.14 -6.81
CA GLN A 318 9.88 30.81 -7.10
C GLN A 318 9.49 31.23 -8.52
N TYR A 319 8.65 30.43 -9.19
CA TYR A 319 8.19 30.68 -10.56
C TYR A 319 6.70 31.03 -10.58
N ILE A 320 6.37 32.23 -11.06
CA ILE A 320 5.01 32.76 -11.13
C ILE A 320 4.78 33.44 -12.48
N GLY A 321 3.88 32.89 -13.30
CA GLY A 321 3.51 33.48 -14.59
C GLY A 321 4.70 33.56 -15.56
N GLY A 322 5.52 32.51 -15.60
CA GLY A 322 6.73 32.45 -16.43
C GLY A 322 7.87 33.40 -16.01
N ARG A 323 7.82 33.99 -14.80
CA ARG A 323 8.89 34.83 -14.22
C ARG A 323 9.40 34.27 -12.92
N GLU A 324 10.67 34.56 -12.65
CA GLU A 324 11.38 34.19 -11.44
C GLU A 324 11.29 35.27 -10.36
N TYR A 325 11.06 34.86 -9.12
CA TYR A 325 11.01 35.70 -7.92
C TYR A 325 11.77 35.02 -6.79
N PHE A 326 12.53 35.76 -5.99
CA PHE A 326 13.34 35.20 -4.92
C PHE A 326 12.74 35.54 -3.56
N PHE A 327 12.06 34.58 -2.94
CA PHE A 327 11.42 34.74 -1.63
C PHE A 327 11.26 33.40 -0.92
N SER A 328 11.03 33.44 0.40
CA SER A 328 10.55 32.29 1.17
C SER A 328 9.04 32.39 1.40
N SER A 329 8.35 31.26 1.44
CA SER A 329 6.94 31.19 1.78
C SER A 329 6.71 30.50 3.13
N SER A 330 5.80 31.05 3.93
CA SER A 330 5.35 30.46 5.20
C SER A 330 3.82 30.40 5.24
N TRP A 331 3.28 29.28 5.69
CA TRP A 331 1.87 29.01 5.87
C TRP A 331 1.54 29.09 7.35
N ILE A 332 0.66 30.03 7.70
CA ILE A 332 0.35 30.32 9.09
C ILE A 332 -1.13 30.06 9.31
N SER A 333 -1.43 29.15 10.23
CA SER A 333 -2.78 28.95 10.73
C SER A 333 -3.28 30.18 11.48
N LEU A 334 -4.53 30.55 11.25
CA LEU A 334 -5.23 31.57 12.04
C LEU A 334 -6.22 30.95 13.03
N ALA A 335 -6.27 29.63 13.15
CA ALA A 335 -6.98 28.99 14.25
C ALA A 335 -6.34 29.40 15.58
N GLY A 336 -7.15 29.82 16.55
CA GLY A 336 -6.67 30.24 17.85
C GLY A 336 -5.75 31.47 17.84
N PHE A 337 -5.75 32.28 16.78
CA PHE A 337 -4.76 33.36 16.61
C PHE A 337 -4.70 34.39 17.76
N ASP A 338 -5.79 34.55 18.53
CA ASP A 338 -5.92 35.47 19.65
C ASP A 338 -5.84 34.79 21.03
N ILE A 339 -5.57 33.49 21.08
CA ILE A 339 -5.31 32.74 22.32
C ILE A 339 -4.03 33.32 22.94
N LEU A 340 -4.14 33.66 24.23
CA LEU A 340 -3.03 34.22 25.00
C LEU A 340 -2.25 33.08 25.66
N ALA A 341 -0.96 33.01 25.34
CA ALA A 341 -0.03 32.15 26.04
C ALA A 341 0.27 32.71 27.45
N PRO A 342 0.61 31.85 28.43
CA PRO A 342 0.72 32.22 29.85
C PRO A 342 2.03 32.97 30.20
N PHE A 343 2.40 33.97 29.39
CA PHE A 343 3.56 34.84 29.64
C PHE A 343 3.19 36.04 30.53
N PRO A 344 4.14 36.66 31.25
CA PRO A 344 3.90 37.86 32.06
C PRO A 344 3.65 39.14 31.23
N PHE A 345 3.51 39.00 29.92
CA PHE A 345 3.21 40.03 28.94
C PHE A 345 2.27 39.44 27.88
N THR A 346 1.61 40.29 27.08
CA THR A 346 0.77 39.82 25.98
C THR A 346 1.63 39.09 24.95
N TRP A 347 1.31 37.82 24.73
CA TRP A 347 1.90 36.96 23.70
C TRP A 347 0.80 36.02 23.21
N THR A 348 0.51 36.05 21.92
CA THR A 348 -0.52 35.20 21.32
C THR A 348 0.09 33.97 20.66
N ASP A 349 -0.72 32.94 20.43
CA ASP A 349 -0.30 31.79 19.62
C ASP A 349 0.13 32.23 18.21
N LEU A 350 -0.51 33.25 17.63
CA LEU A 350 -0.07 33.83 16.37
C LEU A 350 1.30 34.51 16.47
N ASP A 351 1.62 35.18 17.58
CA ASP A 351 2.96 35.76 17.78
C ASP A 351 4.03 34.67 17.82
N PHE A 352 3.74 33.54 18.49
CA PHE A 352 4.61 32.37 18.52
C PHE A 352 4.79 31.75 17.13
N LEU A 353 3.69 31.42 16.43
CA LEU A 353 3.74 30.82 15.10
C LEU A 353 4.48 31.73 14.11
N LEU A 354 4.20 33.04 14.11
CA LEU A 354 4.94 33.98 13.26
C LEU A 354 6.44 33.97 13.57
N ALA A 355 6.82 33.94 14.84
CA ALA A 355 8.22 33.91 15.24
C ALA A 355 8.92 32.60 14.85
N HIS A 356 8.27 31.45 15.05
CA HIS A 356 8.77 30.12 14.73
C HIS A 356 8.96 29.95 13.22
N GLU A 357 7.89 30.17 12.47
CA GLU A 357 7.82 29.92 11.03
C GLU A 357 8.69 30.91 10.25
N LEU A 358 8.77 32.16 10.71
CA LEU A 358 9.71 33.11 10.13
C LEU A 358 11.15 32.85 10.58
N GLY A 359 11.38 32.16 11.69
CA GLY A 359 12.69 31.60 12.05
C GLY A 359 13.18 30.60 10.98
N HIS A 360 12.30 29.69 10.54
CA HIS A 360 12.55 28.83 9.38
C HIS A 360 12.76 29.63 8.10
N ALA A 361 11.92 30.63 7.83
CA ALA A 361 12.06 31.50 6.66
C ALA A 361 13.39 32.27 6.63
N LEU A 362 14.03 32.48 7.78
CA LEU A 362 15.37 33.08 7.93
C LEU A 362 16.49 32.01 7.85
N GLY A 363 16.13 30.73 7.90
CA GLY A 363 16.98 29.59 7.62
C GLY A 363 17.24 28.64 8.80
N LEU A 364 16.58 28.81 9.94
CA LEU A 364 16.81 27.95 11.11
C LEU A 364 16.08 26.61 10.99
N MET A 365 16.57 25.60 11.70
CA MET A 365 15.86 24.34 11.99
C MET A 365 15.34 24.38 13.44
N HIS A 366 14.66 23.33 13.88
CA HIS A 366 14.19 23.23 15.27
C HIS A 366 15.31 23.24 16.29
N ALA A 367 15.05 23.85 17.44
CA ALA A 367 15.88 23.75 18.63
C ALA A 367 15.42 22.55 19.46
N ASN A 368 16.28 21.56 19.58
CA ASN A 368 15.98 20.25 20.14
C ASN A 368 16.60 20.08 21.53
N SER A 369 16.40 18.92 22.15
CA SER A 369 17.13 18.52 23.36
C SER A 369 17.60 17.06 23.32
N TRP A 370 18.51 16.77 24.25
CA TRP A 370 18.80 15.41 24.71
C TRP A 370 18.28 15.24 26.13
N GLU A 371 17.45 14.22 26.34
CA GLU A 371 17.00 13.77 27.66
C GLU A 371 17.65 12.43 27.96
N CYS A 372 18.53 12.34 28.97
CA CYS A 372 19.25 11.10 29.29
C CYS A 372 19.05 10.58 30.72
N GLY A 373 17.95 10.98 31.38
CA GLY A 373 17.53 10.54 32.70
C GLY A 373 18.46 11.06 33.80
N THR A 374 19.38 10.21 34.27
CA THR A 374 20.32 10.56 35.35
C THR A 374 21.70 11.01 34.84
N SER A 375 21.82 11.29 33.55
CA SER A 375 23.06 11.74 32.92
C SER A 375 22.80 12.92 31.98
N PRO A 376 23.77 13.82 31.80
CA PRO A 376 23.64 14.97 30.89
C PRO A 376 23.84 14.63 29.40
N ILE A 377 24.41 13.46 29.11
CA ILE A 377 24.73 12.98 27.76
C ILE A 377 24.51 11.47 27.67
N PRO A 378 24.40 10.89 26.46
CA PRO A 378 24.28 9.45 26.28
C PRO A 378 25.47 8.71 26.91
N THR A 379 25.20 7.83 27.88
CA THR A 379 26.19 6.94 28.49
C THR A 379 25.69 5.49 28.51
N SER A 380 26.59 4.52 28.70
CA SER A 380 26.19 3.11 28.74
C SER A 380 25.20 2.84 29.89
N GLY A 381 23.93 2.59 29.54
CA GLY A 381 22.84 2.32 30.48
C GLY A 381 21.94 3.52 30.78
N SER A 382 22.21 4.70 30.22
CA SER A 382 21.27 5.83 30.25
C SER A 382 20.14 5.61 29.23
N ASN A 383 18.90 5.89 29.62
CA ASN A 383 17.77 5.99 28.69
C ASN A 383 17.83 7.34 27.98
N CYS A 384 18.75 7.50 27.02
CA CYS A 384 18.92 8.77 26.32
C CYS A 384 18.08 8.85 25.04
N GLU A 385 17.32 9.94 24.90
CA GLU A 385 16.41 10.17 23.79
C GLU A 385 16.56 11.60 23.24
N HIS A 386 16.60 11.72 21.92
CA HIS A 386 16.51 13.01 21.23
C HIS A 386 15.04 13.42 21.18
N ARG A 387 14.75 14.64 21.63
CA ARG A 387 13.41 15.22 21.61
C ARG A 387 13.36 16.35 20.59
N GLU A 388 12.54 16.17 19.57
CA GLU A 388 12.21 17.25 18.63
C GLU A 388 11.45 18.35 19.38
N TYR A 389 11.80 19.61 19.10
CA TYR A 389 11.37 20.81 19.84
C TYR A 389 11.74 20.86 21.32
N GLY A 390 12.55 19.90 21.81
CA GLY A 390 12.82 19.76 23.25
C GLY A 390 13.45 20.97 23.93
N ASN A 391 13.93 21.99 23.20
CA ASN A 391 14.36 23.21 23.86
C ASN A 391 13.17 24.11 24.24
N PHE A 392 12.72 24.01 25.50
CA PHE A 392 11.67 24.86 26.06
C PHE A 392 12.05 26.35 26.22
N PHE A 393 13.33 26.68 26.05
CA PHE A 393 13.87 28.03 26.22
C PHE A 393 14.17 28.71 24.87
N ASP A 394 13.61 28.20 23.78
CA ASP A 394 13.83 28.72 22.44
C ASP A 394 12.55 28.63 21.63
N THR A 395 12.13 29.71 20.98
CA THR A 395 10.97 29.69 20.09
C THR A 395 11.12 28.73 18.92
N MET A 396 12.34 28.38 18.47
CA MET A 396 12.54 27.30 17.48
C MET A 396 12.37 25.89 18.07
N GLY A 397 12.22 25.78 19.39
CA GLY A 397 11.72 24.57 20.06
C GLY A 397 10.28 24.80 20.51
N THR A 398 9.93 24.35 21.72
CA THR A 398 8.61 24.61 22.32
C THR A 398 8.41 26.07 22.74
N GLY A 399 9.48 26.78 23.12
CA GLY A 399 9.42 28.19 23.54
C GLY A 399 8.55 28.48 24.78
N GLY A 400 8.19 27.48 25.59
CA GLY A 400 7.26 27.65 26.72
C GLY A 400 7.84 28.30 27.98
N LEU A 401 9.17 28.31 28.16
CA LEU A 401 9.86 28.77 29.39
C LEU A 401 10.87 29.90 29.15
N SER A 402 11.09 30.28 27.89
CA SER A 402 11.83 31.46 27.41
C SER A 402 11.67 31.51 25.88
N LEU A 403 11.69 32.70 25.30
CA LEU A 403 11.35 32.91 23.89
C LEU A 403 12.57 33.16 22.99
N HIS A 404 13.61 33.86 23.45
CA HIS A 404 14.73 34.21 22.56
C HIS A 404 15.34 32.95 21.92
N PHE A 405 15.71 33.07 20.64
CA PHE A 405 16.51 32.03 19.99
C PHE A 405 17.83 31.83 20.74
N ASN A 406 18.32 30.61 20.78
CA ASN A 406 19.61 30.30 21.38
C ASN A 406 20.75 31.02 20.65
N ALA A 407 21.84 31.24 21.37
CA ALA A 407 22.98 32.02 20.96
C ALA A 407 23.64 31.45 19.70
N TYR A 408 23.61 30.13 19.50
CA TYR A 408 24.09 29.49 18.28
C TYR A 408 23.23 29.87 17.08
N TYR A 409 21.89 29.82 17.20
CA TYR A 409 20.99 30.28 16.15
C TYR A 409 21.10 31.79 15.88
N LYS A 410 21.31 32.60 16.91
CA LYS A 410 21.62 34.03 16.73
C LYS A 410 22.96 34.26 16.02
N GLU A 411 23.97 33.40 16.18
CA GLU A 411 25.20 33.44 15.39
C GLU A 411 24.94 33.08 13.92
N LEU A 412 24.20 31.99 13.67
CA LEU A 412 23.88 31.53 12.31
C LEU A 412 23.13 32.57 11.49
N LEU A 413 22.24 33.34 12.12
CA LEU A 413 21.50 34.44 11.50
C LEU A 413 22.31 35.74 11.39
N GLY A 414 23.56 35.77 11.88
CA GLY A 414 24.40 36.97 11.91
C GLY A 414 23.96 38.02 12.95
N TRP A 415 23.07 37.65 13.87
CA TRP A 415 22.60 38.54 14.93
C TRP A 415 23.65 38.74 16.02
N LEU A 416 24.51 37.75 16.25
CA LEU A 416 25.76 37.94 17.00
C LEU A 416 26.90 38.32 16.03
N SER A 417 27.57 39.44 16.30
CA SER A 417 28.82 39.76 15.59
C SER A 417 29.93 38.81 16.04
N PRO A 418 30.99 38.61 15.23
CA PRO A 418 32.14 37.79 15.63
C PRO A 418 32.75 38.20 16.98
N SER A 419 32.72 39.50 17.32
CA SER A 419 33.17 40.03 18.61
C SER A 419 32.32 39.63 19.82
N SER A 420 31.13 39.06 19.60
CA SER A 420 30.25 38.52 20.64
C SER A 420 30.37 37.01 20.81
N VAL A 421 31.22 36.36 20.01
CA VAL A 421 31.44 34.91 20.04
C VAL A 421 32.81 34.64 20.63
N LEU A 422 32.84 33.90 21.74
CA LEU A 422 34.07 33.42 22.37
C LEU A 422 34.39 32.02 21.85
N THR A 423 35.48 31.88 21.09
CA THR A 423 35.98 30.55 20.69
C THR A 423 36.94 30.03 21.76
N ILE A 424 36.61 28.89 22.38
CA ILE A 424 37.41 28.23 23.41
C ILE A 424 38.08 27.00 22.79
N ASN A 425 39.41 27.02 22.71
CA ASN A 425 40.22 25.91 22.18
C ASN A 425 41.40 25.54 23.10
N GLN A 426 41.42 26.07 24.32
CA GLN A 426 42.44 25.83 25.33
C GLN A 426 41.82 25.82 26.73
N SER A 427 42.41 25.06 27.66
CA SER A 427 42.02 25.10 29.08
C SER A 427 42.16 26.52 29.64
N GLY A 428 41.21 26.97 30.45
CA GLY A 428 41.26 28.30 31.05
C GLY A 428 39.98 28.70 31.79
N ALA A 429 40.02 29.90 32.37
CA ALA A 429 38.87 30.58 32.94
C ALA A 429 38.28 31.57 31.92
N TYR A 430 36.96 31.57 31.79
CA TYR A 430 36.22 32.32 30.79
C TYR A 430 35.01 33.02 31.40
N THR A 431 34.54 34.07 30.72
CA THR A 431 33.37 34.84 31.13
C THR A 431 32.41 34.98 29.94
N LEU A 432 31.13 34.72 30.20
CA LEU A 432 30.03 35.09 29.30
C LEU A 432 29.19 36.21 29.90
N LYS A 433 28.62 37.03 29.04
CA LYS A 433 27.61 38.05 29.33
C LYS A 433 26.24 37.50 28.99
N THR A 434 25.20 38.08 29.60
CA THR A 434 23.81 37.66 29.36
C THR A 434 23.43 37.82 27.90
N LEU A 435 22.71 36.84 27.35
CA LEU A 435 22.35 36.76 25.95
C LEU A 435 21.50 37.95 25.50
N GLU A 436 20.60 38.44 26.36
CA GLU A 436 19.69 39.56 26.13
C GLU A 436 20.43 40.92 26.16
N GLY A 437 21.67 40.95 26.66
CA GLY A 437 22.51 42.14 26.74
C GLY A 437 23.13 42.52 25.39
N TYR A 438 23.79 43.69 25.31
CA TYR A 438 24.33 44.27 24.04
C TYR A 438 25.86 44.27 23.93
N GLY A 439 26.59 43.68 24.87
CA GLY A 439 28.05 43.78 24.92
C GLY A 439 28.75 42.56 25.50
N GLY A 440 30.04 42.42 25.16
CA GLY A 440 30.87 41.27 25.54
C GLY A 440 30.53 39.99 24.78
N PHE A 441 31.13 38.89 25.22
CA PHE A 441 30.88 37.56 24.68
C PHE A 441 29.55 37.02 25.22
N ARG A 442 28.64 36.62 24.33
CA ARG A 442 27.29 36.12 24.65
C ARG A 442 27.06 34.68 24.21
N LEU A 443 27.93 34.19 23.32
CA LEU A 443 28.04 32.81 22.90
C LEU A 443 29.47 32.33 23.20
N ALA A 444 29.65 31.16 23.80
CA ALA A 444 30.92 30.45 23.77
C ALA A 444 30.81 29.21 22.87
N LYS A 445 31.80 29.00 22.01
CA LYS A 445 31.96 27.82 21.14
C LYS A 445 33.17 27.04 21.61
N ILE A 446 32.97 25.80 22.08
CA ILE A 446 34.06 24.96 22.56
C ILE A 446 34.52 24.05 21.43
N LYS A 447 35.79 24.17 21.07
CA LYS A 447 36.43 23.31 20.07
C LYS A 447 37.14 22.15 20.73
N MET A 448 37.07 21.00 20.07
CA MET A 448 37.89 19.84 20.42
C MET A 448 39.38 20.11 20.19
N GLN A 449 40.24 19.50 21.00
CA GLN A 449 41.68 19.59 20.80
C GLN A 449 42.08 19.06 19.42
N GLY A 450 42.85 19.84 18.66
CA GLY A 450 43.38 19.42 17.35
C GLY A 450 42.34 19.24 16.24
N SER A 451 41.10 19.68 16.45
CA SER A 451 39.98 19.54 15.51
C SER A 451 39.28 20.88 15.26
N THR A 452 38.61 20.99 14.12
CA THR A 452 37.76 22.15 13.79
C THR A 452 36.35 22.04 14.34
N GLN A 453 35.95 20.85 14.82
CA GLN A 453 34.62 20.58 15.35
C GLN A 453 34.31 21.42 16.59
N THR A 454 33.11 22.00 16.62
CA THR A 454 32.55 22.67 17.79
C THR A 454 31.43 21.79 18.35
N PRO A 455 31.70 20.84 19.26
CA PRO A 455 30.65 19.98 19.80
C PRO A 455 29.70 20.67 20.77
N TYR A 456 30.15 21.73 21.46
CA TYR A 456 29.38 22.41 22.50
C TYR A 456 29.35 23.91 22.32
N VAL A 457 28.18 24.47 22.56
CA VAL A 457 27.94 25.90 22.66
C VAL A 457 27.34 26.22 24.01
N LEU A 458 27.77 27.35 24.58
CA LEU A 458 27.31 27.82 25.88
C LEU A 458 26.67 29.18 25.77
N GLU A 459 25.61 29.37 26.53
CA GLU A 459 24.94 30.65 26.70
C GLU A 459 24.56 30.88 28.17
N PHE A 460 24.32 32.14 28.49
CA PHE A 460 23.87 32.59 29.80
C PHE A 460 22.68 33.51 29.60
N ARG A 461 21.56 33.19 30.24
CA ARG A 461 20.31 33.93 30.09
C ARG A 461 19.87 34.54 31.40
N GLN A 462 19.08 35.61 31.30
CA GLN A 462 18.43 36.27 32.41
C GLN A 462 17.00 36.63 32.00
N GLY A 463 16.10 36.81 32.98
CA GLY A 463 14.72 37.20 32.69
C GLY A 463 14.58 38.67 32.24
N ILE A 464 15.06 38.99 31.04
CA ILE A 464 15.07 40.34 30.47
C ILE A 464 14.20 40.34 29.21
N GLY A 465 13.33 41.36 29.08
CA GLY A 465 12.48 41.51 27.90
C GLY A 465 11.51 40.34 27.70
N PHE A 466 11.49 39.77 26.51
CA PHE A 466 10.65 38.61 26.16
C PHE A 466 11.06 37.31 26.88
N ASP A 467 12.22 37.26 27.51
CA ASP A 467 12.63 36.15 28.38
C ASP A 467 12.23 36.34 29.85
N SER A 468 11.46 37.40 30.17
CA SER A 468 11.08 37.74 31.55
C SER A 468 10.33 36.65 32.33
N ILE A 469 9.77 35.64 31.66
CA ILE A 469 9.21 34.44 32.29
C ILE A 469 10.24 33.69 33.16
N LEU A 470 11.55 33.78 32.84
CA LEU A 470 12.63 33.23 33.67
C LEU A 470 12.71 33.85 35.08
N ASN A 471 12.00 34.96 35.34
CA ASN A 471 11.89 35.53 36.68
C ASN A 471 10.85 34.87 37.57
N LEU A 472 10.04 33.94 37.04
CA LEU A 472 9.14 33.15 37.86
C LEU A 472 9.94 32.32 38.87
N PRO A 473 9.48 32.21 40.14
CA PRO A 473 10.23 31.48 41.18
C PRO A 473 10.64 30.07 40.77
N ALA A 474 9.77 29.35 40.04
CA ALA A 474 10.03 27.99 39.56
C ALA A 474 11.22 27.89 38.59
N LEU A 475 11.53 28.95 37.84
CA LEU A 475 12.60 28.96 36.83
C LEU A 475 13.87 29.65 37.30
N THR A 476 13.95 30.04 38.59
CA THR A 476 15.10 30.80 39.12
C THR A 476 16.41 30.06 38.94
N SER A 477 16.40 28.71 39.03
CA SER A 477 17.57 27.86 38.83
C SER A 477 18.28 28.14 37.50
N ASN A 478 17.52 28.37 36.42
CA ASN A 478 18.04 28.59 35.07
C ASN A 478 18.75 29.93 34.87
N LYS A 479 18.63 30.85 35.84
CA LYS A 479 19.35 32.14 35.84
C LYS A 479 20.69 32.06 36.58
N ASP A 480 20.97 30.95 37.25
CA ASP A 480 22.14 30.76 38.12
C ASP A 480 23.21 29.85 37.49
N GLY A 481 23.10 29.55 36.19
CA GLY A 481 23.99 28.61 35.52
C GLY A 481 24.13 28.80 34.02
N LEU A 482 24.99 27.96 33.43
CA LEU A 482 25.22 27.90 31.98
C LEU A 482 24.20 26.97 31.32
N PHE A 483 23.56 27.45 30.27
CA PHE A 483 22.91 26.58 29.31
C PHE A 483 23.99 25.97 28.42
N ILE A 484 23.94 24.65 28.25
CA ILE A 484 24.90 23.89 27.45
C ILE A 484 24.11 23.19 26.37
N ALA A 485 24.37 23.54 25.11
CA ALA A 485 23.80 22.82 23.98
C ALA A 485 24.91 22.11 23.22
N ARG A 486 24.58 20.92 22.73
CA ARG A 486 25.38 20.22 21.75
C ARG A 486 25.03 20.73 20.36
N THR A 487 26.05 20.90 19.52
CA THR A 487 25.89 21.30 18.12
C THR A 487 26.28 20.18 17.19
N ILE A 488 25.54 20.07 16.09
CA ILE A 488 25.84 19.16 14.98
C ILE A 488 26.34 20.04 13.84
N ASP A 489 27.66 20.15 13.74
CA ASP A 489 28.33 20.90 12.67
C ASP A 489 28.43 20.02 11.40
N ASP A 490 27.28 19.65 10.82
CA ASP A 490 27.19 18.98 9.50
C ASP A 490 26.62 19.96 8.44
N VAL A 491 26.14 19.47 7.29
CA VAL A 491 25.47 20.25 6.23
C VAL A 491 24.32 21.13 6.78
N PHE A 492 23.81 20.84 7.98
CA PHE A 492 22.91 21.74 8.69
C PHE A 492 23.19 21.90 10.19
N PRO A 493 23.41 23.14 10.66
CA PRO A 493 23.63 23.41 12.07
C PRO A 493 22.33 23.33 12.88
N THR A 494 22.26 22.37 13.80
CA THR A 494 21.17 22.24 14.79
C THR A 494 21.72 22.30 16.21
N SER A 495 20.86 22.71 17.15
CA SER A 495 21.19 22.73 18.59
C SER A 495 20.37 21.69 19.35
N ARG A 496 21.02 20.95 20.26
CA ARG A 496 20.37 20.05 21.22
C ARG A 496 20.73 20.50 22.64
N LEU A 497 19.80 21.13 23.35
CA LEU A 497 19.96 21.51 24.75
C LEU A 497 20.19 20.24 25.60
N LEU A 498 21.14 20.31 26.53
CA LEU A 498 21.43 19.25 27.47
C LEU A 498 20.89 19.60 28.85
N ASP A 499 20.39 18.62 29.57
CA ASP A 499 20.05 18.77 30.98
C ASP A 499 21.29 18.62 31.88
N MET A 500 21.68 19.71 32.55
CA MET A 500 22.81 19.72 33.48
C MET A 500 22.43 19.45 34.94
N GLN A 501 21.16 19.21 35.26
CA GLN A 501 20.73 18.76 36.60
C GLN A 501 19.87 17.50 36.54
N PRO A 502 20.38 16.41 35.92
CA PRO A 502 19.61 15.20 35.70
C PRO A 502 19.28 14.52 37.03
N ASN A 503 18.00 14.57 37.42
CA ASN A 503 17.58 14.10 38.74
C ASN A 503 16.53 12.98 38.71
N PHE A 504 16.00 12.62 37.54
CA PHE A 504 14.93 11.63 37.44
C PHE A 504 15.26 10.43 36.54
N PRO A 505 14.90 9.19 36.96
CA PRO A 505 15.02 8.00 36.12
C PRO A 505 13.87 7.84 35.09
N SER A 506 12.90 8.78 35.03
CA SER A 506 11.79 8.80 34.08
C SER A 506 12.10 9.67 32.86
N SER A 507 11.56 9.29 31.71
CA SER A 507 11.64 10.03 30.44
C SER A 507 10.71 11.26 30.36
N ASP A 508 10.12 11.65 31.51
CA ASP A 508 9.14 12.72 31.64
C ASP A 508 9.81 13.94 32.27
N TRP A 509 9.58 15.10 31.65
CA TRP A 509 10.21 16.42 31.85
C TRP A 509 9.98 17.09 33.22
N ASP A 510 9.94 16.34 34.32
CA ASP A 510 9.63 16.88 35.65
C ASP A 510 10.70 17.88 36.16
N ASP A 511 11.92 17.88 35.59
CA ASP A 511 13.04 18.77 35.95
C ASP A 511 13.39 19.85 34.91
N ILE A 512 12.54 20.07 33.90
CA ILE A 512 12.75 21.13 32.87
C ILE A 512 12.88 22.56 33.44
N ASN A 513 12.46 22.73 34.68
CA ASN A 513 12.60 23.98 35.43
C ASN A 513 14.05 24.28 35.87
N ALA A 514 14.99 23.34 35.69
CA ALA A 514 16.38 23.47 36.14
C ALA A 514 17.35 22.67 35.26
N VAL A 515 17.74 23.21 34.11
CA VAL A 515 18.59 22.52 33.11
C VAL A 515 20.02 23.04 33.02
N THR A 516 20.35 24.10 33.77
CA THR A 516 21.64 24.79 33.66
C THR A 516 22.71 24.25 34.60
N LEU A 517 23.98 24.34 34.18
CA LEU A 517 25.12 24.03 35.02
C LEU A 517 25.31 25.17 36.03
N ASN A 518 24.76 25.01 37.23
CA ASN A 518 24.68 26.08 38.23
C ASN A 518 25.96 26.31 39.03
N LEU A 519 26.06 27.49 39.65
CA LEU A 519 27.09 27.79 40.64
C LEU A 519 27.14 26.71 41.74
N GLY A 520 28.33 26.14 41.95
CA GLY A 520 28.55 25.08 42.94
C GLY A 520 28.24 23.66 42.46
N ALA A 521 27.68 23.49 41.25
CA ALA A 521 27.53 22.17 40.64
C ALA A 521 28.89 21.55 40.27
N ALA A 522 28.94 20.22 40.21
CA ALA A 522 30.10 19.51 39.70
C ALA A 522 30.29 19.82 38.20
N PRO A 523 31.54 19.89 37.69
CA PRO A 523 31.77 20.13 36.27
C PRO A 523 31.13 19.05 35.39
N PHE A 524 30.58 19.47 34.25
CA PHE A 524 30.18 18.57 33.17
C PHE A 524 31.44 17.97 32.52
N VAL A 525 31.46 16.65 32.33
CA VAL A 525 32.62 15.91 31.83
C VAL A 525 32.23 15.06 30.63
N ASP A 526 32.79 15.37 29.47
CA ASP A 526 32.77 14.52 28.29
C ASP A 526 34.19 14.05 27.95
N ARG A 527 34.53 12.85 28.46
CA ARG A 527 35.84 12.23 28.20
C ARG A 527 36.02 11.81 26.74
N GLY A 528 34.93 11.50 26.05
CA GLY A 528 34.96 11.12 24.63
C GLY A 528 35.46 12.25 23.75
N LEU A 529 35.08 13.47 24.12
CA LEU A 529 35.48 14.71 23.47
C LEU A 529 36.68 15.41 24.10
N GLY A 530 37.16 14.94 25.25
CA GLY A 530 38.23 15.59 26.00
C GLY A 530 37.81 16.98 26.51
N ILE A 531 36.52 17.20 26.78
CA ILE A 531 35.98 18.50 27.19
C ILE A 531 35.40 18.39 28.60
N ILE A 532 35.81 19.30 29.47
CA ILE A 532 35.24 19.48 30.81
C ILE A 532 34.76 20.93 30.90
N ILE A 533 33.50 21.13 31.24
CA ILE A 533 32.87 22.45 31.38
C ILE A 533 32.50 22.66 32.84
N GLY A 534 32.94 23.78 33.39
CA GLY A 534 32.80 24.10 34.80
C GLY A 534 34.04 23.78 35.64
N PRO A 535 34.01 24.10 36.94
CA PRO A 535 32.85 24.61 37.65
C PRO A 535 32.50 26.03 37.21
N VAL A 536 31.23 26.40 37.35
CA VAL A 536 30.85 27.81 37.40
C VAL A 536 31.41 28.38 38.70
N THR A 537 32.14 29.48 38.60
CA THR A 537 32.88 30.08 39.72
C THR A 537 32.24 31.35 40.25
N LYS A 538 31.45 32.04 39.41
CA LYS A 538 30.73 33.26 39.78
C LYS A 538 29.53 33.47 38.87
N VAL A 539 28.43 33.94 39.45
CA VAL A 539 27.23 34.39 38.71
C VAL A 539 26.88 35.80 39.17
N ALA A 540 26.54 36.66 38.20
CA ALA A 540 25.94 37.96 38.43
C ALA A 540 24.95 38.25 37.29
N ASN A 541 24.00 39.16 37.50
CA ASN A 541 22.99 39.51 36.50
C ASN A 541 23.55 39.96 35.14
N SER A 542 24.83 40.38 35.08
CA SER A 542 25.48 40.82 33.85
C SER A 542 26.44 39.81 33.24
N GLY A 543 26.73 38.69 33.91
CA GLY A 543 27.63 37.67 33.38
C GLY A 543 27.99 36.57 34.35
N ILE A 544 28.60 35.52 33.80
CA ILE A 544 28.93 34.27 34.46
C ILE A 544 30.38 33.90 34.16
N ASP A 545 31.12 33.50 35.19
CA ASP A 545 32.51 33.07 35.10
C ASP A 545 32.59 31.56 35.31
N PHE A 546 33.31 30.85 34.44
CA PHE A 546 33.42 29.39 34.45
C PHE A 546 34.76 28.93 33.91
N ASN A 547 35.13 27.69 34.25
CA ASN A 547 36.34 27.08 33.71
C ASN A 547 35.98 26.13 32.56
N VAL A 548 36.90 25.98 31.62
CA VAL A 548 36.86 24.90 30.62
C VAL A 548 38.21 24.22 30.63
N ASP A 549 38.18 22.89 30.57
CA ASP A 549 39.36 22.06 30.44
C ASP A 549 39.31 21.30 29.11
N ILE A 550 40.30 21.56 28.24
CA ILE A 550 40.46 20.88 26.95
C ILE A 550 41.60 19.88 27.07
N LYS A 551 41.29 18.60 26.86
CA LYS A 551 42.17 17.44 26.98
C LYS A 551 42.17 16.63 25.69
N GLU A 552 43.11 15.70 25.59
CA GLU A 552 43.18 14.76 24.49
C GLU A 552 41.89 13.93 24.47
N PRO A 553 41.12 13.92 23.37
CA PRO A 553 39.88 13.17 23.31
C PRO A 553 40.16 11.67 23.20
N ILE A 554 39.29 10.84 23.77
CA ILE A 554 39.49 9.39 23.86
C ILE A 554 38.34 8.68 23.14
N CYS A 555 38.63 7.70 22.28
CA CYS A 555 37.56 6.86 21.73
C CYS A 555 37.00 5.94 22.83
N ILE A 556 35.71 6.09 23.12
CA ILE A 556 34.93 5.30 24.06
C ILE A 556 33.79 4.64 23.28
N TYR A 557 33.81 3.31 23.22
CA TYR A 557 32.71 2.52 22.68
C TYR A 557 31.62 2.33 23.74
N ASN A 558 30.36 2.60 23.40
CA ASN A 558 29.21 2.44 24.27
C ASN A 558 28.15 1.54 23.61
N LYS A 559 27.32 0.88 24.43
CA LYS A 559 26.19 0.11 23.92
C LYS A 559 25.21 1.05 23.20
N PRO A 560 24.62 0.64 22.06
CA PRO A 560 23.59 1.44 21.39
C PRO A 560 22.34 1.59 22.26
N THR A 561 21.68 2.75 22.17
CA THR A 561 20.32 2.93 22.69
C THR A 561 19.34 2.51 21.61
N VAL A 562 18.26 1.83 22.00
CA VAL A 562 17.25 1.33 21.08
C VAL A 562 15.87 1.64 21.62
N SER A 563 15.01 2.22 20.77
CA SER A 563 13.60 2.49 21.10
C SER A 563 12.68 2.14 19.93
N ASN A 564 11.38 2.04 20.19
CA ASN A 564 10.34 1.86 19.17
C ASN A 564 9.31 2.98 19.22
N ALA A 565 8.56 3.15 18.13
CA ALA A 565 7.51 4.17 18.02
C ALA A 565 6.09 3.63 18.29
N TYR A 566 5.93 2.35 18.66
CA TYR A 566 4.63 1.66 18.67
C TYR A 566 4.32 1.01 20.03
N GLY A 567 3.05 1.13 20.46
CA GLY A 567 2.52 0.46 21.66
C GLY A 567 2.30 -1.06 21.49
N ASN A 568 1.41 -1.64 22.29
CA ASN A 568 1.04 -3.06 22.18
C ASN A 568 0.38 -3.34 20.82
N ILE A 569 0.80 -4.42 20.14
CA ILE A 569 0.29 -4.77 18.81
C ILE A 569 -0.57 -6.03 18.88
N VAL A 570 -1.74 -5.95 18.27
CA VAL A 570 -2.72 -7.05 18.16
C VAL A 570 -2.95 -7.35 16.67
N LEU A 571 -2.80 -8.61 16.27
CA LEU A 571 -2.99 -9.08 14.89
C LEU A 571 -3.81 -10.38 14.87
N ALA A 572 -4.36 -10.73 13.72
CA ALA A 572 -4.91 -12.06 13.45
C ALA A 572 -3.90 -12.96 12.71
N PRO A 573 -4.12 -14.29 12.67
CA PRO A 573 -3.42 -15.17 11.74
C PRO A 573 -3.59 -14.67 10.30
N GLY A 574 -2.49 -14.46 9.57
CA GLY A 574 -2.54 -13.85 8.23
C GLY A 574 -2.41 -12.32 8.20
N GLY A 575 -2.36 -11.65 9.36
CA GLY A 575 -2.18 -10.20 9.44
C GLY A 575 -0.79 -9.71 9.03
N PHE A 576 -0.72 -8.48 8.54
CA PHE A 576 0.52 -7.79 8.13
C PHE A 576 0.70 -6.49 8.92
N THR A 577 1.94 -6.14 9.28
CA THR A 577 2.29 -4.84 9.86
C THR A 577 3.77 -4.52 9.61
N THR A 578 4.22 -3.30 9.94
CA THR A 578 5.63 -2.89 9.82
C THR A 578 6.14 -2.30 11.13
N PHE A 579 7.25 -2.84 11.65
CA PHE A 579 7.88 -2.39 12.89
C PHE A 579 9.00 -1.39 12.61
N GLY A 580 8.89 -0.18 13.17
CA GLY A 580 9.96 0.81 13.18
C GLY A 580 10.82 0.72 14.45
N ILE A 581 12.15 0.75 14.28
CA ILE A 581 13.13 0.76 15.37
C ILE A 581 14.07 1.95 15.19
N LYS A 582 14.21 2.76 16.24
CA LYS A 582 15.21 3.83 16.32
C LYS A 582 16.43 3.29 17.09
N ILE A 583 17.62 3.50 16.54
CA ILE A 583 18.90 3.12 17.15
C ILE A 583 19.77 4.34 17.25
N ILE A 584 20.39 4.56 18.41
CA ILE A 584 21.32 5.67 18.65
C ILE A 584 22.72 5.07 18.83
N ASN A 585 23.68 5.55 18.03
CA ASN A 585 25.09 5.20 18.19
C ASN A 585 25.70 6.01 19.35
N ASN A 586 25.86 5.39 20.51
CA ASN A 586 26.40 6.09 21.68
C ASN A 586 27.93 6.18 21.74
N ASN A 587 28.66 5.74 20.71
CA ASN A 587 30.12 5.84 20.69
C ASN A 587 30.55 7.30 20.70
N SER A 588 31.66 7.63 21.35
CA SER A 588 32.20 9.00 21.30
C SER A 588 32.58 9.39 19.87
N PHE A 589 32.49 10.69 19.53
CA PHE A 589 32.81 11.20 18.19
C PHE A 589 34.19 10.80 17.64
N THR A 590 35.20 10.62 18.51
CA THR A 590 36.56 10.23 18.12
C THR A 590 36.73 8.78 17.71
N CYS A 591 35.71 7.95 17.89
CA CYS A 591 35.72 6.60 17.34
C CYS A 591 35.53 6.64 15.81
N PRO A 592 35.97 5.63 15.07
CA PRO A 592 35.53 5.45 13.69
C PRO A 592 33.99 5.29 13.63
N PRO A 593 33.29 5.83 12.60
CA PRO A 593 31.89 5.49 12.36
C PRO A 593 31.69 3.98 12.29
N SER A 594 30.50 3.51 12.68
CA SER A 594 30.22 2.08 12.76
C SER A 594 28.98 1.67 11.97
N ASP A 595 29.04 0.47 11.40
CA ASP A 595 27.87 -0.24 10.90
C ASP A 595 27.10 -0.84 12.06
N PHE A 596 25.80 -0.57 12.12
CA PHE A 596 24.87 -1.19 13.07
C PHE A 596 24.10 -2.28 12.36
N GLU A 597 24.26 -3.52 12.82
CA GLU A 597 23.52 -4.67 12.35
C GLU A 597 22.34 -4.95 13.28
N VAL A 598 21.13 -5.00 12.73
CA VAL A 598 19.91 -5.34 13.44
C VAL A 598 19.44 -6.70 12.96
N ALA A 599 19.44 -7.68 13.86
CA ALA A 599 18.95 -9.03 13.61
C ALA A 599 17.62 -9.24 14.32
N ALA A 600 16.56 -9.44 13.55
CA ALA A 600 15.23 -9.70 14.08
C ALA A 600 15.05 -11.19 14.39
N GLY A 601 14.62 -11.50 15.62
CA GLY A 601 14.29 -12.82 16.13
C GLY A 601 12.80 -12.94 16.42
N PHE A 602 12.10 -13.74 15.62
CA PHE A 602 10.67 -14.05 15.82
C PHE A 602 10.49 -15.48 16.36
N PRO A 603 9.35 -15.79 17.02
CA PRO A 603 9.09 -17.10 17.62
C PRO A 603 9.16 -18.27 16.63
N ALA A 604 8.93 -17.99 15.35
CA ALA A 604 9.23 -18.88 14.24
C ALA A 604 9.90 -18.08 13.13
N ASN A 605 10.96 -18.62 12.55
CA ASN A 605 11.81 -17.97 11.52
C ASN A 605 11.09 -17.68 10.17
N LEU A 606 9.76 -17.65 10.15
CA LEU A 606 8.90 -17.65 8.97
C LEU A 606 7.86 -16.51 8.96
N TRP A 607 7.96 -15.54 9.87
CA TRP A 607 6.99 -14.45 9.98
C TRP A 607 7.42 -13.19 9.19
N PHE A 608 8.27 -13.33 8.18
CA PHE A 608 8.76 -12.21 7.37
C PHE A 608 8.09 -12.20 6.00
N ALA A 609 7.64 -11.01 5.57
CA ALA A 609 7.24 -10.80 4.17
C ALA A 609 8.44 -10.84 3.21
N ASP A 610 9.66 -10.57 3.72
CA ASP A 610 10.92 -10.64 2.97
C ASP A 610 12.05 -11.27 3.83
N PRO A 611 12.60 -12.44 3.44
CA PRO A 611 13.70 -13.09 4.15
C PRO A 611 14.98 -12.24 4.26
N ASN A 612 15.17 -11.23 3.40
CA ASN A 612 16.32 -10.34 3.46
C ASN A 612 16.17 -9.26 4.54
N SER A 613 14.97 -9.07 5.10
CA SER A 613 14.72 -8.10 6.17
C SER A 613 15.09 -8.64 7.56
N ILE A 614 15.47 -9.92 7.68
CA ILE A 614 15.85 -10.57 8.95
C ILE A 614 17.11 -9.92 9.54
N ARG A 615 18.01 -9.46 8.69
CA ARG A 615 19.21 -8.71 9.07
C ARG A 615 19.33 -7.47 8.20
N GLN A 616 19.38 -6.31 8.85
CA GLN A 616 19.66 -5.04 8.18
C GLN A 616 20.94 -4.45 8.77
N THR A 617 21.72 -3.79 7.93
CA THR A 617 22.94 -3.12 8.36
C THR A 617 22.95 -1.70 7.80
N ARG A 618 23.22 -0.72 8.66
CA ARG A 618 23.35 0.69 8.27
C ARG A 618 24.49 1.33 9.06
N MET A 619 25.29 2.14 8.39
CA MET A 619 26.24 3.01 9.09
C MET A 619 25.47 4.08 9.86
N ILE A 620 25.76 4.22 11.15
CA ILE A 620 25.26 5.30 11.97
C ILE A 620 26.48 6.05 12.50
N ASN A 621 26.54 7.36 12.20
CA ASN A 621 27.61 8.21 12.71
C ASN A 621 27.56 8.24 14.25
N ASN A 622 28.72 8.45 14.87
CA ASN A 622 28.80 8.53 16.33
C ASN A 622 27.88 9.63 16.84
N GLN A 623 27.10 9.29 17.86
CA GLN A 623 26.17 10.19 18.56
C GLN A 623 24.96 10.61 17.74
N GLU A 624 24.73 9.95 16.61
CA GLU A 624 23.52 10.10 15.80
C GLU A 624 22.61 8.87 15.92
N ASP A 625 21.39 9.04 15.47
CA ASP A 625 20.40 7.99 15.39
C ASP A 625 20.15 7.50 13.96
N GLY A 626 19.58 6.31 13.86
CA GLY A 626 19.20 5.68 12.61
C GLY A 626 17.93 4.85 12.80
N TYR A 627 17.02 4.97 11.83
CA TYR A 627 15.78 4.24 11.82
C TYR A 627 15.87 3.00 10.93
N PHE A 628 15.25 1.91 11.38
CA PHE A 628 15.13 0.63 10.68
C PHE A 628 13.67 0.21 10.64
N SER A 629 13.27 -0.47 9.58
CA SER A 629 11.88 -0.86 9.35
C SER A 629 11.78 -2.34 8.99
N PHE A 630 10.93 -3.09 9.70
CA PHE A 630 10.80 -4.53 9.59
C PHE A 630 9.36 -4.92 9.27
N PRO A 631 9.04 -5.28 8.02
CA PRO A 631 7.72 -5.78 7.66
C PRO A 631 7.50 -7.19 8.24
N LEU A 632 6.42 -7.35 8.99
CA LEU A 632 5.97 -8.58 9.64
C LEU A 632 4.72 -9.12 8.93
N GLN A 633 4.73 -10.41 8.59
CA GLN A 633 3.57 -11.14 8.08
C GLN A 633 3.32 -12.36 8.96
N VAL A 634 2.18 -12.38 9.65
CA VAL A 634 1.79 -13.51 10.50
C VAL A 634 1.29 -14.66 9.59
N PRO A 635 1.81 -15.89 9.71
CA PRO A 635 1.26 -17.03 8.98
C PRO A 635 -0.21 -17.29 9.31
N THR A 636 -1.00 -17.66 8.31
CA THR A 636 -2.45 -17.94 8.45
C THR A 636 -2.79 -19.11 9.39
N MET A 637 -1.83 -19.98 9.68
CA MET A 637 -1.97 -21.11 10.60
C MET A 637 -1.47 -20.82 12.01
N THR A 638 -1.12 -19.57 12.32
CA THR A 638 -0.65 -19.18 13.65
C THR A 638 -1.74 -19.36 14.69
N VAL A 639 -1.41 -19.96 15.83
CA VAL A 639 -2.37 -20.18 16.91
C VAL A 639 -2.57 -18.85 17.66
N PRO A 640 -3.80 -18.46 18.00
CA PRO A 640 -4.01 -17.30 18.86
C PRO A 640 -3.29 -17.43 20.21
N GLY A 641 -2.65 -16.35 20.65
CA GLY A 641 -1.83 -16.31 21.85
C GLY A 641 -0.88 -15.13 21.87
N GLN A 642 -0.13 -14.99 22.97
CA GLN A 642 0.91 -13.98 23.08
C GLN A 642 2.24 -14.54 22.58
N TYR A 643 2.87 -13.76 21.70
CA TYR A 643 4.17 -14.02 21.10
C TYR A 643 5.14 -12.91 21.48
N THR A 644 6.44 -13.15 21.28
CA THR A 644 7.48 -12.15 21.55
C THR A 644 8.31 -11.93 20.29
N VAL A 645 8.41 -10.67 19.88
CA VAL A 645 9.33 -10.24 18.83
C VAL A 645 10.57 -9.68 19.50
N SER A 646 11.75 -10.09 19.03
CA SER A 646 13.03 -9.62 19.54
C SER A 646 13.89 -9.02 18.43
N TYR A 647 14.68 -8.01 18.75
CA TYR A 647 15.67 -7.44 17.84
C TYR A 647 17.00 -7.35 18.57
N LEU A 648 18.05 -7.92 17.99
CA LEU A 648 19.43 -7.82 18.46
C LEU A 648 20.16 -6.79 17.61
N ILE A 649 20.57 -5.69 18.23
CA ILE A 649 21.27 -4.59 17.60
C ILE A 649 22.74 -4.72 17.99
N THR A 650 23.64 -4.76 17.01
CA THR A 650 25.09 -4.92 17.22
C THR A 650 25.85 -3.83 16.49
N ASP A 651 26.63 -3.06 17.24
CA ASP A 651 27.69 -2.20 16.70
C ASP A 651 28.82 -3.10 16.15
N LYS A 652 29.06 -3.07 14.84
CA LYS A 652 30.04 -3.95 14.19
C LYS A 652 31.49 -3.56 14.45
N GLN A 653 31.73 -2.31 14.82
CA GLN A 653 33.07 -1.81 15.14
C GLN A 653 33.48 -2.20 16.56
N SER A 654 32.60 -2.05 17.56
CA SER A 654 32.90 -2.36 18.96
C SER A 654 32.52 -3.78 19.39
N GLY A 655 31.55 -4.39 18.70
CA GLY A 655 30.93 -5.65 19.10
C GLY A 655 29.90 -5.51 20.23
N LEU A 656 29.65 -4.30 20.73
CA LEU A 656 28.65 -4.05 21.76
C LEU A 656 27.24 -4.19 21.17
N SER A 657 26.33 -4.78 21.96
CA SER A 657 24.97 -5.05 21.52
C SER A 657 23.91 -4.66 22.54
N ALA A 658 22.72 -4.39 22.02
CA ALA A 658 21.50 -4.13 22.77
C ALA A 658 20.37 -5.01 22.20
N THR A 659 19.42 -5.39 23.06
CA THR A 659 18.28 -6.23 22.67
C THR A 659 16.98 -5.52 23.00
N LEU A 660 16.06 -5.53 22.05
CA LEU A 660 14.73 -4.95 22.17
C LEU A 660 13.69 -6.07 22.06
N THR A 661 12.71 -6.15 22.97
CA THR A 661 11.67 -7.20 22.96
C THR A 661 10.27 -6.64 23.17
N TYR A 662 9.31 -7.09 22.36
CA TYR A 662 7.91 -6.64 22.45
C TYR A 662 6.91 -7.79 22.43
N PRO A 663 5.80 -7.68 23.19
CA PRO A 663 4.69 -8.61 23.10
C PRO A 663 3.88 -8.36 21.82
N LEU A 664 3.53 -9.45 21.13
CA LEU A 664 2.64 -9.46 19.98
C LEU A 664 1.47 -10.38 20.28
N TYR A 665 0.24 -9.87 20.23
CA TYR A 665 -0.95 -10.64 20.55
C TYR A 665 -1.62 -11.11 19.26
N ILE A 666 -1.70 -12.43 19.08
CA ILE A 666 -2.47 -13.03 17.99
C ILE A 666 -3.85 -13.40 18.53
N VAL A 667 -4.91 -12.83 17.97
CA VAL A 667 -6.30 -13.08 18.39
C VAL A 667 -7.05 -13.85 17.30
N PRO A 668 -8.05 -14.68 17.65
CA PRO A 668 -8.84 -15.40 16.65
C PRO A 668 -9.73 -14.45 15.84
N ASP A 669 -9.99 -14.80 14.59
CA ASP A 669 -10.87 -14.01 13.71
C ASP A 669 -12.29 -13.88 14.32
N PRO A 670 -12.92 -12.69 14.23
CA PRO A 670 -14.34 -12.54 14.53
C PRO A 670 -15.15 -13.36 13.52
N VAL A 671 -16.24 -13.98 13.97
CA VAL A 671 -17.10 -14.79 13.09
C VAL A 671 -18.55 -14.40 13.30
N ILE A 672 -19.22 -13.95 12.23
CA ILE A 672 -20.67 -13.77 12.21
C ILE A 672 -21.32 -15.14 12.03
N THR A 673 -22.14 -15.54 13.00
CA THR A 673 -22.93 -16.77 12.92
C THR A 673 -24.35 -16.49 12.43
N ASN A 674 -24.92 -15.32 12.74
CA ASN A 674 -26.28 -14.98 12.37
C ASN A 674 -26.53 -13.46 12.35
N VAL A 675 -27.47 -13.01 11.52
CA VAL A 675 -27.97 -11.62 11.49
C VAL A 675 -29.50 -11.67 11.55
N THR A 676 -30.12 -11.01 12.54
CA THR A 676 -31.56 -11.09 12.75
C THR A 676 -32.16 -9.72 13.09
N PRO A 677 -33.22 -9.26 12.38
CA PRO A 677 -33.77 -9.85 11.16
C PRO A 677 -32.76 -9.81 9.99
N MET A 678 -33.00 -10.56 8.90
CA MET A 678 -32.13 -10.52 7.70
C MET A 678 -32.47 -9.35 6.75
N PHE A 679 -33.53 -8.61 7.07
CA PHE A 679 -33.98 -7.43 6.33
C PHE A 679 -34.68 -6.45 7.27
N GLY A 680 -34.77 -5.19 6.87
CA GLY A 680 -35.51 -4.18 7.62
C GLY A 680 -35.43 -2.81 6.96
N LEU A 681 -36.45 -1.98 7.16
CA LEU A 681 -36.39 -0.56 6.81
C LEU A 681 -35.45 0.18 7.77
N PRO A 682 -34.99 1.39 7.42
CA PRO A 682 -34.33 2.24 8.38
C PRO A 682 -35.14 2.40 9.68
N GLY A 683 -34.44 2.40 10.81
CA GLY A 683 -35.01 2.29 12.15
C GLY A 683 -35.14 0.86 12.69
N THR A 684 -35.01 -0.17 11.84
CA THR A 684 -35.08 -1.58 12.29
C THR A 684 -33.91 -1.93 13.20
N GLN A 685 -34.19 -2.49 14.38
CA GLN A 685 -33.17 -3.02 15.28
C GLN A 685 -32.65 -4.36 14.74
N VAL A 686 -31.35 -4.45 14.52
CA VAL A 686 -30.64 -5.63 14.04
C VAL A 686 -29.73 -6.16 15.14
N THR A 687 -29.75 -7.48 15.31
CA THR A 687 -28.80 -8.21 16.16
C THR A 687 -27.90 -9.05 15.28
N ILE A 688 -26.59 -8.80 15.35
CA ILE A 688 -25.57 -9.66 14.78
C ILE A 688 -25.05 -10.56 15.89
N GLN A 689 -25.21 -11.86 15.70
CA GLN A 689 -24.68 -12.88 16.60
C GLN A 689 -23.42 -13.47 15.99
N GLY A 690 -22.47 -13.82 16.85
CA GLY A 690 -21.20 -14.35 16.42
C GLY A 690 -20.34 -14.83 17.57
N ARG A 691 -19.04 -14.88 17.30
CA ARG A 691 -18.00 -15.21 18.28
C ARG A 691 -16.76 -14.38 18.04
N ASN A 692 -16.00 -14.17 19.11
CA ASN A 692 -14.77 -13.35 19.14
C ASN A 692 -15.00 -11.87 18.78
N PHE A 693 -16.21 -11.36 19.06
CA PHE A 693 -16.46 -9.92 19.01
C PHE A 693 -15.89 -9.27 20.27
N ASN A 694 -15.14 -8.19 20.12
CA ASN A 694 -14.68 -7.39 21.26
C ASN A 694 -15.80 -6.51 21.79
N SER A 695 -15.55 -5.84 22.92
CA SER A 695 -16.51 -4.91 23.53
C SER A 695 -16.83 -3.71 22.63
N GLU A 696 -15.97 -3.35 21.69
CA GLU A 696 -16.14 -2.26 20.74
C GLU A 696 -15.62 -2.65 19.34
N GLY A 697 -16.14 -1.99 18.31
CA GLY A 697 -15.77 -2.23 16.91
C GLY A 697 -16.77 -1.62 15.91
N ASP A 698 -16.67 -2.04 14.65
CA ASP A 698 -17.49 -1.54 13.54
C ASP A 698 -18.22 -2.67 12.83
N VAL A 699 -19.45 -2.40 12.40
CA VAL A 699 -20.21 -3.25 11.47
C VAL A 699 -20.28 -2.55 10.13
N LEU A 700 -19.61 -3.10 9.13
CA LEU A 700 -19.54 -2.53 7.78
C LEU A 700 -20.59 -3.17 6.87
N PHE A 701 -21.38 -2.33 6.20
CA PHE A 701 -22.34 -2.68 5.16
C PHE A 701 -21.79 -2.23 3.81
N VAL A 702 -21.60 -3.16 2.88
CA VAL A 702 -21.01 -2.89 1.56
C VAL A 702 -21.91 -3.38 0.44
N SER A 703 -22.06 -2.56 -0.59
CA SER A 703 -22.64 -2.91 -1.90
C SER A 703 -21.72 -2.37 -3.00
N ASN A 704 -21.98 -2.73 -4.26
CA ASN A 704 -21.12 -2.34 -5.40
C ASN A 704 -20.94 -0.82 -5.59
N THR A 705 -21.82 0.01 -5.02
CA THR A 705 -21.82 1.48 -5.22
C THR A 705 -21.91 2.29 -3.94
N VAL A 706 -22.16 1.64 -2.79
CA VAL A 706 -22.39 2.31 -1.50
C VAL A 706 -21.88 1.42 -0.36
N ALA A 707 -21.14 2.01 0.56
CA ALA A 707 -20.76 1.40 1.82
C ALA A 707 -21.04 2.35 3.00
N PHE A 708 -21.36 1.80 4.17
CA PHE A 708 -21.48 2.55 5.43
C PHE A 708 -21.14 1.66 6.62
N SER A 709 -20.69 2.25 7.73
CA SER A 709 -20.38 1.52 8.96
C SER A 709 -21.26 1.95 10.12
N ILE A 710 -21.43 1.06 11.10
CA ILE A 710 -22.10 1.32 12.37
C ILE A 710 -21.16 0.92 13.50
N LYS A 711 -20.78 1.90 14.32
CA LYS A 711 -20.00 1.66 15.54
C LYS A 711 -20.86 0.99 16.59
N TYR A 712 -20.29 0.01 17.29
CA TYR A 712 -20.91 -0.60 18.46
C TYR A 712 -19.99 -0.48 19.68
N TYR A 713 -20.63 -0.33 20.84
CA TYR A 713 -19.97 -0.24 22.15
C TYR A 713 -20.67 -1.18 23.12
N ASN A 714 -19.93 -1.77 24.04
CA ASN A 714 -20.40 -2.75 25.03
C ASN A 714 -21.08 -4.00 24.42
N ALA A 715 -20.51 -4.61 23.38
CA ALA A 715 -21.02 -5.88 22.88
C ALA A 715 -20.95 -6.97 23.97
N GLU A 716 -22.09 -7.63 24.23
CA GLU A 716 -22.18 -8.74 25.18
C GLU A 716 -21.57 -10.00 24.55
N SER A 717 -20.23 -10.11 24.60
CA SER A 717 -19.30 -11.19 24.20
C SER A 717 -19.53 -11.99 22.90
N ASN A 718 -20.67 -11.86 22.22
CA ASN A 718 -21.13 -12.60 21.05
C ASN A 718 -22.33 -11.94 20.34
N ASN A 719 -22.89 -10.84 20.86
CA ASN A 719 -24.04 -10.15 20.26
C ASN A 719 -23.77 -8.64 20.10
N ILE A 720 -23.91 -8.15 18.86
CA ILE A 720 -23.87 -6.73 18.52
C ILE A 720 -25.30 -6.31 18.18
N ARG A 721 -25.77 -5.21 18.78
CA ARG A 721 -27.12 -4.67 18.53
C ARG A 721 -27.04 -3.21 18.10
N PHE A 722 -27.73 -2.86 17.02
CA PHE A 722 -27.84 -1.50 16.52
C PHE A 722 -29.14 -1.32 15.74
N ASN A 723 -29.51 -0.08 15.46
CA ASN A 723 -30.62 0.22 14.55
C ASN A 723 -30.05 0.60 13.18
N ILE A 724 -30.69 0.17 12.09
CA ILE A 724 -30.35 0.64 10.74
C ILE A 724 -30.60 2.14 10.68
N PRO A 725 -29.63 2.98 10.29
CA PRO A 725 -29.83 4.41 10.30
C PRO A 725 -30.74 4.86 9.14
N GLU A 726 -31.54 5.91 9.35
CA GLU A 726 -32.34 6.55 8.28
C GLU A 726 -31.46 7.17 7.19
N THR A 727 -30.32 7.69 7.62
CA THR A 727 -29.35 8.34 6.75
C THR A 727 -27.94 7.92 7.13
N PHE A 728 -27.06 7.88 6.14
CA PHE A 728 -25.64 7.60 6.30
C PHE A 728 -24.82 8.76 5.72
N PHE A 729 -23.54 8.86 6.11
CA PHE A 729 -22.64 10.00 5.80
C PHE A 729 -23.18 11.36 6.26
N CYS A 730 -23.41 11.50 7.56
CA CYS A 730 -24.00 12.71 8.16
C CYS A 730 -22.94 13.71 8.65
N SER A 731 -22.04 14.17 7.78
CA SER A 731 -21.12 15.28 8.11
C SER A 731 -21.69 16.64 7.68
N ASP A 732 -22.24 16.76 6.46
CA ASP A 732 -22.81 18.02 5.94
C ASP A 732 -24.16 17.86 5.20
N THR A 733 -24.41 16.73 4.52
CA THR A 733 -25.71 16.39 3.91
C THR A 733 -26.03 14.92 4.10
N CYS A 734 -27.09 14.64 4.85
CA CYS A 734 -27.53 13.27 5.15
C CYS A 734 -28.08 12.58 3.88
N SER A 735 -27.44 11.48 3.45
CA SER A 735 -27.96 10.65 2.35
C SER A 735 -28.85 9.54 2.90
N PRO A 736 -30.04 9.29 2.33
CA PRO A 736 -30.92 8.22 2.81
C PRO A 736 -30.29 6.85 2.51
N VAL A 737 -30.28 5.94 3.49
CA VAL A 737 -29.73 4.59 3.28
C VAL A 737 -30.51 3.90 2.15
N PRO A 738 -29.86 3.57 1.02
CA PRO A 738 -30.57 3.05 -0.12
C PRO A 738 -31.18 1.67 0.16
N LEU A 739 -32.39 1.44 -0.34
CA LEU A 739 -33.09 0.18 -0.15
C LEU A 739 -32.50 -0.90 -1.08
N ARG A 740 -31.58 -1.73 -0.59
CA ARG A 740 -30.92 -2.81 -1.34
C ARG A 740 -30.31 -3.87 -0.43
N ARG A 741 -29.71 -4.90 -1.05
CA ARG A 741 -28.93 -5.93 -0.36
C ARG A 741 -27.48 -5.48 -0.13
N TYR A 742 -26.99 -5.71 1.07
CA TYR A 742 -25.63 -5.39 1.53
C TYR A 742 -24.91 -6.66 2.00
N THR A 743 -23.61 -6.69 1.75
CA THR A 743 -22.67 -7.55 2.47
C THR A 743 -22.34 -6.90 3.81
N VAL A 744 -22.49 -7.66 4.89
CA VAL A 744 -22.25 -7.22 6.27
C VAL A 744 -21.01 -7.91 6.81
N THR A 745 -20.08 -7.14 7.39
CA THR A 745 -18.86 -7.64 8.03
C THR A 745 -18.65 -6.94 9.37
N VAL A 746 -18.13 -7.66 10.36
CA VAL A 746 -17.77 -7.10 11.67
C VAL A 746 -16.26 -6.92 11.71
N TYR A 747 -15.83 -5.70 12.01
CA TYR A 747 -14.45 -5.33 12.29
C TYR A 747 -14.25 -5.21 13.80
N SER A 748 -13.33 -6.00 14.34
CA SER A 748 -13.09 -6.11 15.77
C SER A 748 -11.58 -6.19 16.02
N ASN A 749 -11.00 -5.21 16.72
CA ASN A 749 -9.54 -5.04 16.92
C ASN A 749 -8.70 -5.10 15.62
N GLY A 750 -9.18 -4.47 14.54
CA GLY A 750 -8.46 -4.44 13.26
C GLY A 750 -8.50 -5.75 12.47
N VAL A 751 -9.42 -6.66 12.79
CA VAL A 751 -9.62 -7.94 12.09
C VAL A 751 -11.05 -8.04 11.59
N GLU A 752 -11.22 -8.53 10.36
CA GLU A 752 -12.50 -8.72 9.68
C GLU A 752 -13.14 -10.08 9.94
N SER A 753 -14.47 -10.12 9.99
CA SER A 753 -15.22 -11.36 10.07
C SER A 753 -15.55 -11.96 8.69
N ASN A 754 -16.07 -13.19 8.67
CA ASN A 754 -16.76 -13.69 7.48
C ASN A 754 -17.93 -12.76 7.09
N PRO A 755 -18.23 -12.63 5.80
CA PRO A 755 -19.36 -11.84 5.34
C PRO A 755 -20.70 -12.52 5.66
N ALA A 756 -21.71 -11.70 5.93
CA ALA A 756 -23.12 -12.06 5.99
C ALA A 756 -23.93 -11.16 5.03
N THR A 757 -25.21 -11.44 4.82
CA THR A 757 -26.08 -10.63 3.96
C THR A 757 -27.21 -9.99 4.75
N PHE A 758 -27.52 -8.73 4.47
CA PHE A 758 -28.66 -8.01 5.05
C PHE A 758 -29.32 -7.12 4.00
N GLN A 759 -30.65 -7.05 3.98
CA GLN A 759 -31.41 -6.22 3.04
C GLN A 759 -32.05 -5.02 3.75
N VAL A 760 -31.67 -3.81 3.34
CA VAL A 760 -32.38 -2.60 3.77
C VAL A 760 -33.59 -2.44 2.84
N GLY A 761 -34.83 -2.53 3.34
CA GLY A 761 -36.06 -2.51 2.53
C GLY A 761 -37.10 -3.58 2.88
N GLU A 762 -38.27 -3.51 2.25
CA GLU A 762 -39.30 -4.56 2.33
C GLU A 762 -38.84 -5.83 1.56
N ILE A 763 -39.36 -7.00 1.95
CA ILE A 763 -39.25 -8.21 1.11
C ILE A 763 -40.16 -7.99 -0.10
N LEU A 764 -39.57 -7.67 -1.25
CA LEU A 764 -40.20 -7.86 -2.54
C LEU A 764 -39.81 -9.25 -3.06
N ASP A 765 -40.55 -10.27 -2.63
CA ASP A 765 -40.62 -11.53 -3.38
C ASP A 765 -41.45 -11.25 -4.63
N LEU A 766 -40.78 -11.00 -5.76
CA LEU A 766 -41.17 -11.35 -7.14
C LEU A 766 -40.05 -10.83 -8.06
N GLU A 767 -38.86 -11.39 -7.89
CA GLU A 767 -37.79 -11.22 -8.87
C GLU A 767 -38.14 -11.99 -10.15
N PRO A 768 -37.77 -11.45 -11.33
CA PRO A 768 -37.98 -12.12 -12.61
C PRO A 768 -37.33 -13.50 -12.63
N THR A 769 -38.12 -14.51 -12.99
CA THR A 769 -37.66 -15.91 -12.97
C THR A 769 -37.16 -16.37 -14.33
N MET A 770 -35.98 -16.99 -14.36
CA MET A 770 -35.44 -17.65 -15.54
C MET A 770 -35.22 -19.14 -15.27
N LYS A 771 -35.63 -19.99 -16.23
CA LYS A 771 -35.53 -21.44 -16.15
C LYS A 771 -35.02 -22.03 -17.45
N VAL A 772 -33.97 -22.86 -17.38
CA VAL A 772 -33.54 -23.66 -18.53
C VAL A 772 -34.49 -24.84 -18.71
N VAL A 773 -35.13 -24.90 -19.87
CA VAL A 773 -36.12 -25.90 -20.25
C VAL A 773 -35.44 -27.16 -20.78
N SER A 774 -34.40 -27.00 -21.59
CA SER A 774 -33.57 -28.11 -22.07
C SER A 774 -32.17 -27.64 -22.47
N ALA A 775 -31.22 -28.56 -22.51
CA ALA A 775 -29.84 -28.30 -22.92
C ALA A 775 -29.29 -29.50 -23.69
N SER A 776 -28.54 -29.24 -24.76
CA SER A 776 -27.89 -30.26 -25.59
C SER A 776 -26.52 -29.79 -26.08
N THR A 777 -25.64 -30.72 -26.44
CA THR A 777 -24.32 -30.40 -27.01
C THR A 777 -24.05 -31.19 -28.27
N THR A 778 -23.49 -30.52 -29.27
CA THR A 778 -23.08 -31.10 -30.56
C THR A 778 -21.64 -30.70 -30.87
N ILE A 779 -21.02 -31.44 -31.78
CA ILE A 779 -19.71 -31.09 -32.34
C ILE A 779 -19.94 -30.78 -33.81
N GLU A 780 -19.48 -29.61 -34.24
CA GLU A 780 -19.65 -29.11 -35.60
C GLU A 780 -18.28 -28.77 -36.18
N TYR A 781 -18.10 -28.94 -37.49
CA TYR A 781 -16.91 -28.44 -38.18
C TYR A 781 -17.24 -27.11 -38.85
N ASP A 782 -16.56 -26.04 -38.41
CA ASP A 782 -16.65 -24.73 -39.03
C ASP A 782 -15.81 -24.72 -40.30
N SER A 783 -16.47 -25.01 -41.43
CA SER A 783 -15.82 -25.10 -42.74
C SER A 783 -15.21 -23.78 -43.22
N ALA A 784 -15.71 -22.63 -42.74
CA ALA A 784 -15.20 -21.30 -43.11
C ALA A 784 -13.86 -21.01 -42.43
N ASN A 785 -13.74 -21.36 -41.15
CA ASN A 785 -12.53 -21.12 -40.36
C ASN A 785 -11.59 -22.33 -40.31
N LYS A 786 -12.02 -23.47 -40.88
CA LYS A 786 -11.35 -24.78 -40.83
C LYS A 786 -11.13 -25.31 -39.40
N GLU A 787 -12.02 -24.97 -38.48
CA GLU A 787 -11.89 -25.28 -37.05
C GLU A 787 -12.99 -26.24 -36.60
N SER A 788 -12.71 -27.05 -35.58
CA SER A 788 -13.77 -27.84 -34.93
C SER A 788 -14.41 -27.00 -33.82
N ALA A 789 -15.73 -27.09 -33.70
CA ALA A 789 -16.54 -26.33 -32.79
C ALA A 789 -17.27 -27.26 -31.82
N ILE A 790 -17.27 -26.94 -30.54
CA ILE A 790 -18.22 -27.54 -29.60
C ILE A 790 -19.36 -26.55 -29.44
N VAL A 791 -20.58 -27.02 -29.71
CA VAL A 791 -21.79 -26.20 -29.71
C VAL A 791 -22.71 -26.64 -28.59
N GLY A 792 -23.07 -25.72 -27.70
CA GLY A 792 -24.10 -25.92 -26.68
C GLY A 792 -25.38 -25.19 -27.09
N ASN A 793 -26.51 -25.90 -27.12
CA ASN A 793 -27.83 -25.33 -27.40
C ASN A 793 -28.69 -25.39 -26.13
N PHE A 794 -29.20 -24.24 -25.68
CA PHE A 794 -30.03 -24.10 -24.48
C PHE A 794 -31.38 -23.47 -24.82
N ILE A 795 -32.47 -24.08 -24.35
CA ILE A 795 -33.80 -23.48 -24.42
C ILE A 795 -34.09 -22.86 -23.06
N VAL A 796 -34.29 -21.54 -23.03
CA VAL A 796 -34.43 -20.76 -21.78
C VAL A 796 -35.78 -20.07 -21.75
N HIS A 797 -36.53 -20.26 -20.68
CA HIS A 797 -37.81 -19.58 -20.42
C HIS A 797 -37.60 -18.46 -19.39
N VAL A 798 -38.04 -17.25 -19.72
CA VAL A 798 -37.89 -16.05 -18.88
C VAL A 798 -39.28 -15.47 -18.60
N SER A 799 -39.58 -15.18 -17.32
CA SER A 799 -40.81 -14.55 -16.86
C SER A 799 -40.50 -13.16 -16.31
N ALA A 800 -41.19 -12.14 -16.85
CA ALA A 800 -41.22 -10.79 -16.31
C ALA A 800 -42.39 -10.72 -15.33
N ASP A 801 -42.09 -10.67 -14.03
CA ASP A 801 -43.13 -10.84 -13.02
C ASP A 801 -43.74 -9.48 -12.61
N SER A 802 -42.96 -8.55 -12.03
CA SER A 802 -43.48 -7.26 -11.52
C SER A 802 -43.22 -6.04 -12.43
N GLU A 803 -42.17 -6.06 -13.25
CA GLU A 803 -41.75 -4.96 -14.13
C GLU A 803 -41.40 -5.43 -15.55
N ASP A 804 -41.33 -4.49 -16.50
CA ASP A 804 -40.88 -4.79 -17.87
C ASP A 804 -39.39 -5.19 -17.85
N LEU A 805 -39.02 -6.27 -18.52
CA LEU A 805 -37.63 -6.74 -18.62
C LEU A 805 -37.02 -6.38 -19.97
N TYR A 806 -35.74 -6.02 -19.96
CA TYR A 806 -34.95 -5.69 -21.14
C TYR A 806 -33.71 -6.59 -21.18
N ILE A 807 -33.53 -7.34 -22.27
CA ILE A 807 -32.46 -8.35 -22.43
C ILE A 807 -31.53 -7.94 -23.58
N GLU A 808 -30.22 -7.82 -23.29
CA GLU A 808 -29.17 -7.52 -24.27
C GLU A 808 -28.43 -8.79 -24.77
N GLU A 809 -27.58 -8.69 -25.79
CA GLU A 809 -26.69 -9.78 -26.23
C GLU A 809 -25.51 -9.94 -25.24
N THR A 810 -25.40 -11.11 -24.60
CA THR A 810 -24.53 -11.27 -23.40
C THR A 810 -23.48 -12.38 -23.51
N PRO A 811 -22.39 -12.31 -22.73
CA PRO A 811 -21.31 -13.31 -22.74
C PRO A 811 -21.63 -14.57 -21.92
N PHE A 812 -21.16 -15.71 -22.39
CA PHE A 812 -21.27 -17.04 -21.76
C PHE A 812 -19.88 -17.60 -21.45
N THR A 813 -19.81 -18.71 -20.71
CA THR A 813 -18.53 -19.32 -20.29
C THR A 813 -18.47 -20.80 -20.69
N VAL A 814 -17.44 -21.18 -21.44
CA VAL A 814 -17.14 -22.58 -21.77
C VAL A 814 -15.98 -23.07 -20.91
N ALA A 815 -16.13 -24.23 -20.27
CA ALA A 815 -15.09 -24.83 -19.43
C ALA A 815 -14.55 -26.13 -20.06
N VAL A 816 -13.23 -26.21 -20.23
CA VAL A 816 -12.54 -27.38 -20.78
C VAL A 816 -11.78 -28.08 -19.65
N ASN A 817 -12.03 -29.36 -19.38
CA ASN A 817 -11.32 -30.07 -18.33
C ASN A 817 -10.23 -30.98 -18.91
N SER A 818 -8.98 -30.49 -18.90
CA SER A 818 -7.79 -31.36 -18.83
C SER A 818 -7.18 -31.26 -17.44
N THR A 819 -7.81 -31.91 -16.47
CA THR A 819 -7.33 -32.16 -15.10
C THR A 819 -6.74 -30.94 -14.37
N LYS A 820 -7.61 -30.21 -13.67
CA LYS A 820 -7.38 -29.35 -12.47
C LYS A 820 -7.39 -27.81 -12.58
N ASN A 821 -7.49 -27.17 -13.74
CA ASN A 821 -7.65 -25.70 -13.80
C ASN A 821 -8.88 -25.29 -14.62
N TRP A 822 -9.68 -24.36 -14.08
CA TRP A 822 -10.77 -23.71 -14.80
C TRP A 822 -10.17 -22.55 -15.61
N SER A 823 -10.25 -22.58 -16.94
CA SER A 823 -9.95 -21.41 -17.77
C SER A 823 -11.25 -20.81 -18.29
N THR A 824 -11.54 -19.56 -17.95
CA THR A 824 -12.62 -18.79 -18.56
C THR A 824 -12.15 -18.25 -19.91
N SER A 825 -12.84 -18.60 -21.01
CA SER A 825 -12.68 -17.91 -22.29
C SER A 825 -14.02 -17.27 -22.69
N ARG A 826 -13.99 -15.97 -23.05
CA ARG A 826 -15.10 -15.34 -23.77
C ARG A 826 -15.15 -15.98 -25.17
N THR A 827 -16.33 -16.39 -25.59
CA THR A 827 -16.58 -17.03 -26.89
C THR A 827 -17.60 -16.20 -27.67
N ASP A 828 -17.58 -16.28 -29.01
CA ASP A 828 -18.55 -15.61 -29.88
C ASP A 828 -19.94 -16.24 -29.65
N ALA A 829 -20.86 -15.48 -29.05
CA ALA A 829 -22.26 -15.88 -28.87
C ALA A 829 -23.04 -15.49 -30.10
N THR A 830 -23.95 -16.36 -30.51
CA THR A 830 -25.04 -15.93 -31.39
C THR A 830 -26.35 -16.47 -30.83
N MET A 831 -27.23 -15.55 -30.42
CA MET A 831 -28.63 -15.85 -30.17
C MET A 831 -29.28 -16.22 -31.51
N LEU A 832 -29.53 -17.51 -31.75
CA LEU A 832 -29.80 -17.99 -33.11
C LEU A 832 -31.26 -17.85 -33.53
N GLN A 833 -32.22 -17.74 -32.60
CA GLN A 833 -33.62 -17.46 -32.92
C GLN A 833 -34.31 -16.66 -31.81
N LEU A 834 -34.69 -15.43 -32.14
CA LEU A 834 -35.44 -14.55 -31.27
C LEU A 834 -36.95 -14.73 -31.57
N PRO A 835 -37.81 -14.91 -30.55
CA PRO A 835 -39.25 -15.05 -30.77
C PRO A 835 -39.83 -13.76 -31.38
N ALA A 836 -40.89 -13.88 -32.20
CA ALA A 836 -41.55 -12.70 -32.77
C ALA A 836 -42.07 -11.76 -31.65
N GLY A 837 -41.61 -10.49 -31.68
CA GLY A 837 -41.88 -9.44 -30.69
C GLY A 837 -41.10 -8.15 -30.98
N GLU A 838 -41.40 -7.07 -30.25
CA GLU A 838 -40.77 -5.74 -30.40
C GLU A 838 -39.30 -5.78 -29.94
N GLN A 839 -38.39 -5.88 -30.91
CA GLN A 839 -36.98 -5.54 -30.73
C GLN A 839 -36.85 -4.01 -30.77
N LEU A 840 -36.12 -3.44 -29.81
CA LEU A 840 -35.88 -2.00 -29.75
C LEU A 840 -34.74 -1.61 -30.71
N GLU A 841 -34.66 -0.32 -31.09
CA GLU A 841 -33.67 0.19 -32.07
C GLU A 841 -32.20 -0.01 -31.65
N ASP A 842 -31.94 -0.23 -30.36
CA ASP A 842 -30.63 -0.50 -29.77
C ASP A 842 -30.23 -1.99 -29.78
N GLY A 843 -31.12 -2.88 -30.26
CA GLY A 843 -30.90 -4.33 -30.32
C GLY A 843 -31.43 -5.09 -29.10
N THR A 844 -31.95 -4.40 -28.07
CA THR A 844 -32.44 -4.98 -26.82
C THR A 844 -33.86 -5.57 -26.97
N TYR A 845 -34.11 -6.74 -26.35
CA TYR A 845 -35.42 -7.40 -26.36
C TYR A 845 -36.23 -7.06 -25.13
N LYS A 846 -37.45 -6.53 -25.33
CA LYS A 846 -38.38 -6.21 -24.24
C LYS A 846 -39.35 -7.37 -23.96
N ILE A 847 -39.47 -7.79 -22.70
CA ILE A 847 -40.51 -8.69 -22.18
C ILE A 847 -41.41 -7.86 -21.25
N ALA A 848 -42.68 -7.70 -21.62
CA ALA A 848 -43.61 -6.90 -20.82
C ALA A 848 -43.88 -7.54 -19.45
N LYS A 849 -44.08 -6.72 -18.42
CA LYS A 849 -44.46 -7.17 -17.07
C LYS A 849 -45.64 -8.15 -17.09
N ASN A 850 -45.64 -9.11 -16.19
CA ASN A 850 -46.57 -10.25 -16.10
C ASN A 850 -46.64 -11.14 -17.36
N THR A 851 -45.57 -11.22 -18.15
CA THR A 851 -45.52 -12.08 -19.35
C THR A 851 -44.25 -12.94 -19.38
N SER A 852 -44.26 -14.01 -20.16
CA SER A 852 -43.09 -14.86 -20.33
C SER A 852 -42.76 -15.13 -21.80
N LYS A 853 -41.48 -15.40 -22.07
CA LYS A 853 -40.94 -15.72 -23.39
C LYS A 853 -39.91 -16.84 -23.31
N THR A 854 -39.77 -17.60 -24.41
CA THR A 854 -38.77 -18.66 -24.54
C THR A 854 -37.76 -18.29 -25.63
N PHE A 855 -36.48 -18.48 -25.33
CA PHE A 855 -35.34 -18.17 -26.18
C PHE A 855 -34.53 -19.42 -26.47
N THR A 856 -33.92 -19.48 -27.65
CA THR A 856 -32.89 -20.48 -27.98
C THR A 856 -31.52 -19.81 -27.97
N VAL A 857 -30.69 -20.19 -27.00
CA VAL A 857 -29.34 -19.65 -26.82
C VAL A 857 -28.34 -20.68 -27.36
N GLN A 858 -27.54 -20.29 -28.35
CA GLN A 858 -26.45 -21.11 -28.86
C GLN A 858 -25.10 -20.54 -28.43
N VAL A 859 -24.26 -21.44 -27.94
CA VAL A 859 -22.92 -21.18 -27.40
C VAL A 859 -21.92 -21.98 -28.23
N LYS A 860 -20.96 -21.30 -28.87
CA LYS A 860 -19.98 -21.95 -29.76
C LYS A 860 -18.55 -21.75 -29.25
N TYR A 861 -17.81 -22.84 -29.04
CA TYR A 861 -16.37 -22.81 -28.75
C TYR A 861 -15.57 -23.36 -29.93
N LEU A 862 -14.81 -22.49 -30.59
CA LEU A 862 -13.96 -22.82 -31.73
C LEU A 862 -12.53 -23.14 -31.27
N SER A 863 -11.94 -24.21 -31.80
CA SER A 863 -10.53 -24.49 -31.61
C SER A 863 -9.93 -25.28 -32.78
N LYS A 864 -8.72 -24.83 -33.20
CA LYS A 864 -7.90 -25.49 -34.23
C LYS A 864 -7.37 -26.87 -33.81
N ASN A 865 -7.23 -27.10 -32.51
CA ASN A 865 -6.59 -28.29 -31.93
C ASN A 865 -7.42 -28.82 -30.74
N LEU A 866 -8.65 -29.26 -30.99
CA LEU A 866 -9.46 -29.94 -29.96
C LEU A 866 -8.80 -31.26 -29.57
N LEU A 867 -8.13 -31.26 -28.42
CA LEU A 867 -7.49 -32.45 -27.88
C LEU A 867 -8.54 -33.46 -27.39
N PRO A 868 -8.28 -34.77 -27.46
CA PRO A 868 -9.17 -35.75 -26.86
C PRO A 868 -9.35 -35.50 -25.37
N GLY A 869 -10.61 -35.46 -24.89
CA GLY A 869 -10.93 -35.05 -23.53
C GLY A 869 -12.42 -34.92 -23.26
N LEU A 870 -12.76 -34.64 -21.99
CA LEU A 870 -14.13 -34.34 -21.55
C LEU A 870 -14.35 -32.83 -21.59
N TYR A 871 -15.37 -32.41 -22.33
CA TYR A 871 -15.72 -31.00 -22.48
C TYR A 871 -17.06 -30.72 -21.83
N THR A 872 -17.13 -29.61 -21.09
CA THR A 872 -18.32 -29.23 -20.33
C THR A 872 -18.75 -27.81 -20.72
N ILE A 873 -19.94 -27.69 -21.33
CA ILE A 873 -20.51 -26.37 -21.61
C ILE A 873 -21.57 -26.06 -20.55
N LYS A 874 -21.52 -24.84 -20.00
CA LYS A 874 -22.41 -24.38 -18.95
C LYS A 874 -22.96 -23.00 -19.29
N LEU A 875 -24.28 -22.83 -19.20
CA LEU A 875 -24.91 -21.50 -19.22
C LEU A 875 -24.93 -20.95 -17.80
N ASN A 876 -24.20 -19.85 -17.55
CA ASN A 876 -24.05 -19.30 -16.19
C ASN A 876 -25.19 -18.35 -15.76
N GLY A 877 -25.97 -17.84 -16.71
CA GLY A 877 -27.13 -16.97 -16.49
C GLY A 877 -27.34 -16.08 -17.73
N LEU A 878 -28.31 -15.18 -17.70
CA LEU A 878 -28.51 -14.13 -18.70
C LEU A 878 -28.39 -12.77 -18.00
N TYR A 879 -27.72 -11.79 -18.60
CA TYR A 879 -27.70 -10.43 -18.05
C TYR A 879 -28.91 -9.62 -18.54
N MET A 880 -29.48 -8.82 -17.63
CA MET A 880 -30.49 -7.80 -17.89
C MET A 880 -29.88 -6.46 -17.49
N GLY A 881 -29.41 -5.68 -18.46
CA GLY A 881 -28.46 -4.58 -18.19
C GLY A 881 -27.21 -5.11 -17.48
N ASP A 882 -26.84 -4.51 -16.34
CA ASP A 882 -25.69 -4.95 -15.54
C ASP A 882 -25.99 -6.09 -14.55
N THR A 883 -27.23 -6.62 -14.55
CA THR A 883 -27.69 -7.58 -13.54
C THR A 883 -27.76 -9.00 -14.12
N LEU A 884 -27.00 -9.94 -13.56
CA LEU A 884 -27.08 -11.36 -13.92
C LEU A 884 -28.33 -11.99 -13.30
N VAL A 885 -29.21 -12.56 -14.11
CA VAL A 885 -30.45 -13.22 -13.66
C VAL A 885 -30.50 -14.67 -14.09
N GLY A 886 -31.10 -15.50 -13.22
CA GLY A 886 -31.36 -16.93 -13.44
C GLY A 886 -30.30 -17.89 -12.89
N PRO A 887 -30.69 -19.15 -12.61
CA PRO A 887 -29.78 -20.16 -12.08
C PRO A 887 -28.79 -20.62 -13.16
N THR A 888 -27.57 -20.95 -12.75
CA THR A 888 -26.63 -21.70 -13.59
C THR A 888 -27.28 -22.99 -14.10
N ALA A 889 -27.31 -23.18 -15.42
CA ALA A 889 -27.82 -24.40 -16.04
C ALA A 889 -26.96 -25.62 -15.66
N PRO A 890 -27.51 -26.85 -15.70
CA PRO A 890 -26.71 -28.06 -15.62
C PRO A 890 -25.61 -28.05 -16.70
N ALA A 891 -24.41 -28.43 -16.29
CA ALA A 891 -23.31 -28.70 -17.21
C ALA A 891 -23.74 -29.79 -18.22
N VAL A 892 -23.65 -29.49 -19.51
CA VAL A 892 -23.82 -30.52 -20.55
C VAL A 892 -22.44 -30.99 -20.97
N THR A 893 -22.21 -32.29 -20.91
CA THR A 893 -20.90 -32.91 -21.13
C THR A 893 -20.87 -33.71 -22.42
N ASN A 894 -19.77 -33.57 -23.16
CA ASN A 894 -19.49 -34.41 -24.32
C ASN A 894 -18.02 -34.87 -24.30
N THR A 895 -17.73 -36.06 -24.83
CA THR A 895 -16.39 -36.65 -24.81
C THR A 895 -15.84 -36.76 -26.22
N ILE A 896 -14.65 -36.20 -26.46
CA ILE A 896 -13.94 -36.31 -27.74
C ILE A 896 -12.87 -37.40 -27.62
N GLY A 897 -12.94 -38.46 -28.42
CA GLY A 897 -11.91 -39.52 -28.48
C GLY A 897 -10.75 -39.22 -29.46
N PRO A 898 -9.55 -39.84 -29.34
CA PRO A 898 -8.49 -39.75 -30.34
C PRO A 898 -8.96 -40.05 -31.76
N ILE A 899 -8.64 -39.13 -32.67
CA ILE A 899 -8.90 -39.22 -34.11
C ILE A 899 -7.75 -40.02 -34.75
N VAL A 900 -8.07 -41.06 -35.51
CA VAL A 900 -7.14 -41.93 -36.24
C VAL A 900 -7.43 -41.81 -37.73
N GLY A 901 -6.49 -41.25 -38.49
CA GLY A 901 -6.56 -41.04 -39.93
C GLY A 901 -5.79 -39.78 -40.35
N ASP A 902 -5.16 -39.81 -41.52
CA ASP A 902 -4.42 -38.66 -42.05
C ASP A 902 -5.41 -37.58 -42.53
N ILE A 903 -5.59 -36.55 -41.71
CA ILE A 903 -6.64 -35.54 -41.85
C ILE A 903 -6.47 -34.67 -43.11
N ASP A 904 -5.31 -34.76 -43.75
CA ASP A 904 -4.93 -33.95 -44.91
C ASP A 904 -5.23 -34.65 -46.26
N LYS A 905 -5.73 -35.89 -46.26
CA LYS A 905 -6.15 -36.60 -47.49
C LYS A 905 -7.66 -36.53 -47.74
N PRO A 906 -8.13 -35.92 -48.83
CA PRO A 906 -9.55 -35.90 -49.18
C PRO A 906 -10.04 -37.30 -49.58
N GLY A 907 -11.00 -37.86 -48.83
CA GLY A 907 -11.72 -39.08 -49.21
C GLY A 907 -11.43 -40.34 -48.38
N GLU A 908 -10.51 -40.31 -47.40
CA GLU A 908 -10.32 -41.40 -46.45
C GLU A 908 -11.09 -41.12 -45.13
N ALA A 909 -11.80 -42.14 -44.61
CA ALA A 909 -12.59 -42.01 -43.38
C ALA A 909 -11.66 -41.97 -42.15
N GLY A 910 -11.71 -40.88 -41.39
CA GLY A 910 -11.05 -40.77 -40.08
C GLY A 910 -11.91 -41.38 -38.98
N TYR A 911 -11.30 -42.19 -38.12
CA TYR A 911 -11.97 -42.92 -37.03
C TYR A 911 -11.68 -42.26 -35.68
N ALA A 912 -12.69 -41.85 -34.92
CA ALA A 912 -12.50 -41.45 -33.53
C ALA A 912 -12.69 -42.65 -32.59
N ILE A 913 -11.68 -42.99 -31.79
CA ILE A 913 -11.73 -44.06 -30.78
C ILE A 913 -11.68 -43.39 -29.41
N PRO A 914 -12.47 -43.74 -28.38
CA PRO A 914 -12.27 -43.22 -27.03
C PRO A 914 -10.94 -43.72 -26.42
N THR A 915 -10.20 -42.85 -25.73
CA THR A 915 -8.95 -43.21 -25.03
C THR A 915 -9.25 -44.16 -23.87
N ILE A 916 -8.67 -45.37 -23.87
CA ILE A 916 -8.73 -46.27 -22.71
C ILE A 916 -7.44 -46.10 -21.90
N ASN A 917 -7.48 -45.24 -20.88
CA ASN A 917 -6.40 -45.13 -19.90
C ASN A 917 -6.61 -46.17 -18.78
N TYR A 918 -5.62 -47.04 -18.53
CA TYR A 918 -5.60 -47.91 -17.36
C TYR A 918 -4.29 -47.77 -16.59
N PHE A 919 -4.35 -47.90 -15.27
CA PHE A 919 -3.19 -47.81 -14.37
C PHE A 919 -2.57 -49.19 -14.16
N ALA A 920 -1.37 -49.40 -14.72
CA ALA A 920 -0.51 -50.54 -14.40
C ALA A 920 0.89 -50.01 -14.04
N GLY A 921 1.06 -49.58 -12.79
CA GLY A 921 2.34 -49.04 -12.30
C GLY A 921 2.75 -47.70 -12.94
N ARG A 922 4.00 -47.29 -12.72
CA ARG A 922 4.56 -45.94 -12.98
C ARG A 922 4.69 -45.53 -14.47
N ALA A 923 4.07 -46.24 -15.41
CA ALA A 923 4.14 -45.90 -16.83
C ALA A 923 2.76 -45.98 -17.52
N SER A 924 2.38 -44.91 -18.22
CA SER A 924 1.17 -44.85 -19.07
C SER A 924 1.44 -45.56 -20.40
N HIS A 925 0.65 -46.60 -20.72
CA HIS A 925 0.77 -47.34 -21.98
C HIS A 925 -0.34 -46.94 -22.95
N ARG A 926 -0.06 -46.92 -24.26
CA ARG A 926 -1.04 -46.60 -25.33
C ARG A 926 -1.32 -47.84 -26.17
N ILE A 927 -2.60 -48.11 -26.44
CA ILE A 927 -3.06 -49.21 -27.29
C ILE A 927 -3.37 -48.65 -28.68
N TYR A 928 -2.83 -49.30 -29.72
CA TYR A 928 -3.09 -48.96 -31.13
C TYR A 928 -3.76 -50.14 -31.84
N PRO A 929 -5.02 -49.99 -32.29
CA PRO A 929 -5.64 -50.94 -33.21
C PRO A 929 -5.14 -50.70 -34.64
N THR A 930 -4.79 -51.78 -35.34
CA THR A 930 -4.57 -51.77 -36.79
C THR A 930 -5.80 -52.29 -37.50
N PHE A 931 -6.22 -51.60 -38.56
CA PHE A 931 -7.37 -51.96 -39.37
C PHE A 931 -6.90 -52.51 -40.72
N ASN A 932 -7.64 -53.46 -41.28
CA ASN A 932 -7.45 -53.87 -42.67
C ASN A 932 -8.18 -52.91 -43.63
N ASP A 933 -7.97 -53.09 -44.93
CA ASP A 933 -8.54 -52.24 -46.00
C ASP A 933 -10.08 -52.20 -46.05
N SER A 934 -10.75 -53.09 -45.30
CA SER A 934 -12.21 -53.10 -45.14
C SER A 934 -12.71 -52.35 -43.88
N GLY A 935 -11.81 -51.75 -43.11
CA GLY A 935 -12.11 -51.06 -41.85
C GLY A 935 -12.30 -51.99 -40.65
N LYS A 936 -11.87 -53.25 -40.74
CA LYS A 936 -11.96 -54.23 -39.63
C LYS A 936 -10.67 -54.29 -38.84
N ILE A 937 -10.77 -54.32 -37.51
CA ILE A 937 -9.61 -54.42 -36.61
C ILE A 937 -8.91 -55.78 -36.83
N GLN A 938 -7.65 -55.74 -37.25
CA GLN A 938 -6.81 -56.89 -37.54
C GLN A 938 -5.91 -57.26 -36.34
N SER A 939 -5.42 -56.27 -35.58
CA SER A 939 -4.67 -56.50 -34.34
C SER A 939 -4.71 -55.29 -33.40
N MET A 940 -4.37 -55.48 -32.12
CA MET A 940 -4.20 -54.41 -31.13
C MET A 940 -2.82 -54.53 -30.48
N GLN A 941 -1.98 -53.50 -30.63
CA GLN A 941 -0.59 -53.47 -30.16
C GLN A 941 -0.39 -52.45 -29.02
N LEU A 942 0.58 -52.72 -28.15
CA LEU A 942 1.05 -51.78 -27.12
C LEU A 942 2.38 -51.16 -27.54
N LEU A 943 2.49 -49.83 -27.48
CA LEU A 943 3.75 -49.13 -27.76
C LEU A 943 4.48 -48.75 -26.48
N ASN A 944 5.81 -48.94 -26.50
CA ASN A 944 6.80 -48.57 -25.47
C ASN A 944 6.87 -49.41 -24.20
N SER A 945 6.92 -50.74 -24.32
CA SER A 945 7.51 -51.56 -23.25
C SER A 945 8.43 -52.64 -23.81
N SER A 946 9.68 -52.68 -23.35
CA SER A 946 10.61 -53.79 -23.55
C SER A 946 10.28 -55.01 -22.67
N VAL A 947 9.24 -54.92 -21.83
CA VAL A 947 8.79 -55.96 -20.90
C VAL A 947 7.25 -56.06 -20.94
N CYS A 948 6.70 -57.17 -21.41
CA CYS A 948 5.24 -57.38 -21.41
C CYS A 948 4.73 -57.54 -19.95
N TYR A 949 3.78 -56.70 -19.52
CA TYR A 949 3.23 -56.70 -18.15
C TYR A 949 1.76 -57.14 -18.18
N PRO A 950 1.27 -57.97 -17.24
CA PRO A 950 -0.13 -58.39 -17.24
C PRO A 950 -1.10 -57.21 -16.99
N ILE A 951 -2.04 -57.00 -17.92
CA ILE A 951 -3.08 -55.97 -17.82
C ILE A 951 -4.37 -56.56 -17.24
N LEU A 952 -4.86 -55.97 -16.15
CA LEU A 952 -6.16 -56.31 -15.56
C LEU A 952 -7.21 -55.28 -15.98
N PHE A 953 -8.20 -55.71 -16.76
CA PHE A 953 -9.40 -54.93 -17.03
C PHE A 953 -10.43 -55.16 -15.93
N LYS A 954 -11.05 -54.08 -15.43
CA LYS A 954 -12.26 -54.17 -14.60
C LYS A 954 -13.45 -54.31 -15.53
N VAL A 955 -13.88 -55.55 -15.77
CA VAL A 955 -15.07 -55.83 -16.58
C VAL A 955 -16.29 -55.79 -15.66
N SER A 956 -17.26 -54.94 -15.96
CA SER A 956 -18.59 -54.97 -15.32
C SER A 956 -19.34 -56.18 -15.85
N THR A 957 -19.51 -57.21 -15.01
CA THR A 957 -20.51 -58.26 -15.23
C THR A 957 -21.32 -58.39 -13.94
N GLU A 958 -22.64 -58.41 -14.05
CA GLU A 958 -23.54 -58.43 -12.89
C GLU A 958 -23.40 -59.70 -12.04
N THR A 959 -22.81 -60.77 -12.57
CA THR A 959 -22.47 -61.96 -11.79
C THR A 959 -21.19 -62.63 -12.33
N ARG A 960 -20.14 -62.63 -11.49
CA ARG A 960 -18.75 -63.09 -11.72
C ARG A 960 -18.58 -64.13 -12.83
N PRO A 961 -17.93 -63.74 -13.94
CA PRO A 961 -16.52 -64.11 -14.09
C PRO A 961 -15.67 -63.01 -14.75
N GLN A 962 -14.42 -62.87 -14.31
CA GLN A 962 -13.50 -61.88 -14.86
C GLN A 962 -12.88 -62.39 -16.17
N CYS A 963 -13.26 -61.76 -17.28
CA CYS A 963 -12.46 -61.82 -18.52
C CYS A 963 -11.14 -61.09 -18.24
N THR A 964 -10.04 -61.81 -18.39
CA THR A 964 -8.66 -61.31 -18.26
C THR A 964 -8.07 -61.14 -19.65
N VAL A 965 -7.31 -60.07 -19.85
CA VAL A 965 -6.53 -59.89 -21.06
C VAL A 965 -5.13 -60.45 -20.81
N LYS A 966 -4.65 -61.31 -21.70
CA LYS A 966 -3.31 -61.88 -21.62
C LYS A 966 -2.47 -61.42 -22.79
N GLU A 967 -1.19 -61.17 -22.50
CA GLU A 967 -0.20 -60.75 -23.49
C GLU A 967 0.61 -61.95 -23.99
N TYR A 968 0.82 -62.05 -25.30
CA TYR A 968 1.70 -63.04 -25.92
C TYR A 968 2.84 -62.37 -26.69
N GLN A 969 4.05 -62.92 -26.56
CA GLN A 969 5.24 -62.46 -27.29
C GLN A 969 5.45 -63.27 -28.57
N LYS A 970 5.44 -62.57 -29.71
CA LYS A 970 5.97 -63.09 -30.96
C LYS A 970 6.94 -62.07 -31.53
N GLY A 971 8.24 -62.40 -31.57
CA GLY A 971 9.28 -61.59 -32.19
C GLY A 971 9.18 -60.10 -31.82
N GLU A 972 9.55 -59.79 -30.58
CA GLU A 972 9.72 -58.42 -30.04
C GLU A 972 8.45 -57.55 -29.86
N THR A 973 7.25 -58.04 -30.18
CA THR A 973 5.98 -57.27 -30.03
C THR A 973 4.97 -57.95 -29.10
N CYS A 974 4.32 -57.20 -28.18
CA CYS A 974 3.26 -57.68 -27.26
C CYS A 974 1.85 -57.50 -27.90
N TYR A 975 1.01 -58.55 -27.89
CA TYR A 975 -0.37 -58.56 -28.43
C TYR A 975 -1.41 -58.89 -27.34
N LEU A 976 -2.66 -58.38 -27.46
CA LEU A 976 -3.75 -58.58 -26.49
C LEU A 976 -4.79 -59.63 -26.92
N TYR A 977 -5.18 -60.55 -26.02
CA TYR A 977 -6.28 -61.50 -26.24
C TYR A 977 -7.19 -61.63 -25.01
N PHE A 978 -8.50 -61.87 -25.23
CA PHE A 978 -9.52 -61.96 -24.17
C PHE A 978 -9.73 -63.41 -23.70
N GLN A 979 -9.58 -63.70 -22.39
CA GLN A 979 -9.78 -65.05 -21.84
C GLN A 979 -10.47 -65.03 -20.48
N LYS A 980 -11.46 -65.89 -20.24
CA LYS A 980 -12.11 -66.06 -18.93
C LYS A 980 -11.21 -66.87 -17.99
N ARG A 981 -11.03 -66.43 -16.75
CA ARG A 981 -10.17 -67.12 -15.76
C ARG A 981 -10.72 -68.54 -15.49
N ASN A 982 -9.96 -69.57 -15.92
CA ASN A 982 -10.15 -71.00 -15.63
C ASN A 982 -11.33 -71.76 -16.29
N LEU A 983 -11.94 -71.29 -17.38
CA LEU A 983 -12.95 -72.06 -18.14
C LEU A 983 -12.81 -71.85 -19.67
N PRO A 984 -13.20 -72.82 -20.52
CA PRO A 984 -13.12 -72.73 -21.98
C PRO A 984 -14.23 -71.87 -22.62
N GLN A 985 -14.89 -71.00 -21.84
CA GLN A 985 -16.00 -70.17 -22.34
C GLN A 985 -15.49 -68.85 -22.94
N ARG A 986 -16.16 -68.42 -24.02
CA ARG A 986 -15.84 -67.26 -24.88
C ARG A 986 -16.02 -65.92 -24.16
N CYS A 987 -15.09 -64.98 -24.36
CA CYS A 987 -15.20 -63.59 -23.93
C CYS A 987 -15.44 -62.71 -25.17
N VAL A 988 -16.49 -61.88 -25.13
CA VAL A 988 -16.85 -60.97 -26.22
C VAL A 988 -16.66 -59.53 -25.77
N ALA A 989 -15.92 -58.74 -26.53
CA ALA A 989 -15.71 -57.31 -26.33
C ALA A 989 -16.62 -56.51 -27.27
N LYS A 990 -17.39 -55.56 -26.73
CA LYS A 990 -18.16 -54.58 -27.51
C LYS A 990 -17.31 -53.32 -27.72
N LEU A 991 -17.14 -52.91 -28.96
CA LEU A 991 -16.47 -51.66 -29.33
C LEU A 991 -17.42 -50.79 -30.16
N GLN A 992 -17.36 -49.48 -29.93
CA GLN A 992 -18.12 -48.49 -30.68
C GLN A 992 -17.15 -47.47 -31.27
N PHE A 993 -17.27 -47.18 -32.56
CA PHE A 993 -16.43 -46.21 -33.25
C PHE A 993 -17.25 -45.40 -34.25
N ALA A 994 -16.80 -44.19 -34.52
CA ALA A 994 -17.45 -43.28 -35.46
C ALA A 994 -16.84 -43.48 -36.87
N ARG A 995 -17.68 -43.71 -37.88
CA ARG A 995 -17.29 -43.92 -39.28
C ARG A 995 -18.12 -43.03 -40.20
N GLY A 996 -17.44 -42.28 -41.06
CA GLY A 996 -18.09 -41.46 -42.09
C GLY A 996 -17.31 -40.19 -42.37
N PRO A 997 -17.81 -39.33 -43.28
CA PRO A 997 -17.23 -38.02 -43.53
C PRO A 997 -17.11 -37.26 -42.22
N LYS A 998 -16.03 -36.47 -42.07
CA LYS A 998 -15.73 -35.67 -40.88
C LYS A 998 -16.93 -34.80 -40.44
N ASP A 999 -17.78 -34.49 -41.39
CA ASP A 999 -18.92 -33.59 -41.26
C ASP A 999 -20.20 -34.30 -40.74
N ASN A 1000 -20.26 -35.65 -40.80
CA ASN A 1000 -21.40 -36.43 -40.29
C ASN A 1000 -21.04 -37.92 -40.08
N PRO A 1001 -20.32 -38.28 -39.00
CA PRO A 1001 -19.91 -39.66 -38.78
C PRO A 1001 -21.05 -40.49 -38.19
N SER A 1002 -21.29 -41.67 -38.77
CA SER A 1002 -22.20 -42.68 -38.23
C SER A 1002 -21.51 -43.47 -37.10
N ILE A 1003 -22.18 -43.66 -35.96
CA ILE A 1003 -21.64 -44.49 -34.87
C ILE A 1003 -21.93 -45.97 -35.22
N GLU A 1004 -20.88 -46.74 -35.45
CA GLU A 1004 -20.96 -48.18 -35.66
C GLU A 1004 -20.63 -48.93 -34.37
N THR A 1005 -21.34 -50.02 -34.10
CA THR A 1005 -21.14 -50.88 -32.92
C THR A 1005 -20.75 -52.27 -33.40
N HIS A 1006 -19.60 -52.76 -32.94
CA HIS A 1006 -19.02 -54.03 -33.35
C HIS A 1006 -18.64 -54.88 -32.14
N TYR A 1007 -18.70 -56.20 -32.30
CA TYR A 1007 -18.44 -57.16 -31.23
C TYR A 1007 -17.29 -58.08 -31.65
N TYR A 1008 -16.36 -58.38 -30.75
CA TYR A 1008 -15.17 -59.17 -31.06
C TYR A 1008 -14.93 -60.26 -30.03
N GLU A 1009 -14.48 -61.43 -30.47
CA GLU A 1009 -14.04 -62.55 -29.62
C GLU A 1009 -12.61 -62.95 -29.94
N SER A 1010 -11.92 -63.57 -28.98
CA SER A 1010 -10.69 -64.33 -29.26
C SER A 1010 -11.05 -65.73 -29.75
N TYR A 1011 -10.33 -66.24 -30.75
CA TYR A 1011 -10.55 -67.58 -31.29
C TYR A 1011 -9.23 -68.27 -31.64
N LEU A 1012 -9.22 -69.60 -31.58
CA LEU A 1012 -8.10 -70.46 -32.00
C LEU A 1012 -8.45 -71.13 -33.34
N PRO A 1013 -7.68 -70.92 -34.42
CA PRO A 1013 -7.81 -71.68 -35.65
C PRO A 1013 -7.55 -73.18 -35.40
N ALA A 1014 -8.22 -74.05 -36.13
CA ALA A 1014 -8.02 -75.50 -36.01
C ALA A 1014 -6.54 -75.87 -36.26
N GLY A 1015 -5.93 -76.57 -35.31
CA GLY A 1015 -4.50 -76.95 -35.34
C GLY A 1015 -3.54 -75.98 -34.64
N ALA A 1016 -4.02 -74.84 -34.14
CA ALA A 1016 -3.20 -73.91 -33.36
C ALA A 1016 -2.98 -74.39 -31.91
N VAL A 1017 -1.74 -74.27 -31.42
CA VAL A 1017 -1.38 -74.61 -30.02
C VAL A 1017 -1.82 -73.48 -29.09
N PHE A 1018 -2.44 -73.83 -27.96
CA PHE A 1018 -2.93 -72.90 -26.95
C PHE A 1018 -1.83 -71.88 -26.55
N GLY A 1019 -2.17 -70.59 -26.61
CA GLY A 1019 -1.23 -69.49 -26.37
C GLY A 1019 -0.35 -69.06 -27.54
N ARG A 1020 -0.23 -69.84 -28.63
CA ARG A 1020 0.61 -69.47 -29.80
C ARG A 1020 -0.16 -69.12 -31.08
N GLY A 1021 -1.48 -69.30 -31.11
CA GLY A 1021 -2.30 -69.01 -32.29
C GLY A 1021 -3.70 -68.47 -32.01
N GLU A 1022 -3.93 -67.90 -30.83
CA GLU A 1022 -5.17 -67.13 -30.59
C GLU A 1022 -5.17 -65.87 -31.51
N GLN A 1023 -6.30 -65.58 -32.14
CA GLN A 1023 -6.56 -64.42 -33.00
C GLN A 1023 -7.85 -63.71 -32.54
N ILE A 1024 -8.07 -62.46 -32.97
CA ILE A 1024 -9.31 -61.72 -32.70
C ILE A 1024 -10.21 -61.81 -33.94
N ARG A 1025 -11.48 -62.14 -33.73
CA ARG A 1025 -12.51 -62.21 -34.77
C ARG A 1025 -13.70 -61.36 -34.39
N GLU A 1026 -14.22 -60.65 -35.37
CA GLU A 1026 -15.48 -59.93 -35.26
C GLU A 1026 -16.68 -60.88 -35.33
N LEU A 1027 -17.67 -60.66 -34.47
CA LEU A 1027 -18.91 -61.42 -34.40
C LEU A 1027 -20.03 -60.70 -35.15
N SER A 1028 -20.84 -61.47 -35.88
CA SER A 1028 -22.10 -60.99 -36.45
C SER A 1028 -23.16 -60.76 -35.36
N GLN A 1029 -24.15 -59.90 -35.64
CA GLN A 1029 -25.22 -59.61 -34.67
C GLN A 1029 -26.03 -60.87 -34.29
N GLN A 1030 -26.17 -61.83 -35.21
CA GLN A 1030 -26.78 -63.14 -34.91
C GLN A 1030 -25.95 -63.96 -33.91
N GLU A 1031 -24.62 -63.99 -34.08
CA GLU A 1031 -23.70 -64.66 -33.13
C GLU A 1031 -23.68 -63.97 -31.76
N VAL A 1032 -23.83 -62.64 -31.71
CA VAL A 1032 -23.93 -61.86 -30.46
C VAL A 1032 -25.23 -62.15 -29.71
N ASN A 1033 -26.37 -62.22 -30.42
CA ASN A 1033 -27.67 -62.51 -29.82
C ASN A 1033 -27.75 -63.96 -29.28
N VAL A 1034 -27.00 -64.89 -29.88
CA VAL A 1034 -26.82 -66.25 -29.34
C VAL A 1034 -25.89 -66.26 -28.12
N ALA A 1035 -24.89 -65.37 -28.07
CA ALA A 1035 -23.95 -65.25 -26.95
C ALA A 1035 -24.52 -64.49 -25.73
N PHE A 1036 -25.50 -63.58 -25.92
CA PHE A 1036 -26.17 -62.79 -24.88
C PHE A 1036 -27.69 -62.70 -25.12
N PRO A 1037 -28.51 -63.60 -24.56
CA PRO A 1037 -29.91 -63.73 -24.97
C PRO A 1037 -30.89 -62.63 -24.49
N ASN A 1038 -30.56 -61.81 -23.49
CA ASN A 1038 -31.54 -60.93 -22.84
C ASN A 1038 -30.92 -59.60 -22.39
N GLN A 1039 -30.96 -58.55 -23.22
CA GLN A 1039 -30.98 -57.14 -22.78
C GLN A 1039 -31.76 -56.26 -23.78
N GLY A 1040 -33.01 -56.65 -24.04
CA GLY A 1040 -34.02 -55.78 -24.63
C GLY A 1040 -34.89 -55.17 -23.53
N GLY A 1041 -34.90 -53.83 -23.46
CA GLY A 1041 -35.81 -52.89 -22.79
C GLY A 1041 -36.60 -53.29 -21.55
N SER A 1042 -36.62 -52.42 -20.52
CA SER A 1042 -37.69 -52.46 -19.52
C SER A 1042 -37.92 -51.12 -18.83
N VAL A 1043 -39.15 -50.65 -18.92
CA VAL A 1043 -39.79 -49.49 -18.27
C VAL A 1043 -40.13 -49.82 -16.79
N PHE A 1044 -39.29 -50.57 -16.06
CA PHE A 1044 -39.72 -51.17 -14.78
C PHE A 1044 -38.70 -51.23 -13.63
N ASP A 1045 -37.69 -50.36 -13.58
CA ASP A 1045 -36.79 -50.25 -12.40
C ASP A 1045 -36.98 -48.97 -11.57
N ALA A 1046 -38.14 -48.32 -11.72
CA ALA A 1046 -38.51 -47.12 -10.96
C ALA A 1046 -39.29 -47.38 -9.66
N PHE A 1047 -39.38 -48.61 -9.12
CA PHE A 1047 -40.39 -48.87 -8.08
C PHE A 1047 -40.05 -49.86 -6.95
N LEU A 1048 -38.79 -49.95 -6.47
CA LEU A 1048 -38.54 -50.68 -5.20
C LEU A 1048 -37.27 -50.20 -4.45
N GLY A 1049 -37.41 -49.15 -3.63
CA GLY A 1049 -36.33 -48.68 -2.74
C GLY A 1049 -36.75 -47.81 -1.56
N ILE A 1050 -38.05 -47.58 -1.35
CA ILE A 1050 -38.62 -46.78 -0.23
C ILE A 1050 -39.16 -47.68 0.91
N PHE A 1051 -38.72 -48.93 1.03
CA PHE A 1051 -39.06 -49.76 2.21
C PHE A 1051 -37.89 -50.60 2.72
N LYS A 1052 -36.77 -49.92 2.98
CA LYS A 1052 -35.91 -50.21 4.14
C LYS A 1052 -35.81 -48.93 4.99
N LEU A 1053 -36.96 -48.54 5.52
CA LEU A 1053 -37.11 -47.69 6.71
C LEU A 1053 -37.07 -48.62 7.94
N LEU A 1054 -36.53 -48.15 9.06
CA LEU A 1054 -36.38 -48.78 10.38
C LEU A 1054 -35.06 -49.54 10.62
N THR A 1055 -34.30 -48.96 11.55
CA THR A 1055 -33.16 -49.48 12.32
C THR A 1055 -31.77 -49.42 11.68
N ARG A 1056 -31.03 -48.39 12.16
CA ARG A 1056 -29.59 -48.09 12.10
C ARG A 1056 -29.08 -47.25 10.93
#